data_AF-A0AAU2XAH6-F1
#
_entry.id   AF-A0AAU2XAH6-F1
#
_cell.length_a   1.000
_cell.length_b   1.000
_cell.length_c   1.000
_cell.angle_alpha   90.00
_cell.angle_beta   90.00
_cell.angle_gamma   90.00
#
_symmetry.space_group_name_H-M   'P 1'
#
loop_
_entity.id
_entity.type
_entity.pdbx_description
1 polymer ?
#
loop_
_entity_poly.entity_id
_entity_poly.type
_entity_poly.pdbx_seq_one_letter_code
_entity_poly.pdbx_strand_id
1 'polypeptide(L)'
;MTPPVVPTGTYRLQLQPGFGFAEAADAVPYLASLGVSHLYLSPILSAVPGSGHGYDVVDHGRVSPELGGERGFRVLAAEAQEHGLGIVVDIVPNHMAVPAPESLNRQFWSVLERGRESAYAKWFDIDWDAGGGRILLPVLGAPLDAALGDIRVEDGVVRYHEHAFPLRHGTEDLPLREALDAQHYRLADWHEGDPRGNYRRFFTITSLIGLRQEDEAVFAATHAVILRLVREGLVQGLRVDHPDGLADPRGYLRRLRAATSPDTWIVVEKILNGEERLPEDWDCAGTTGYDALRRVDGVFTDPGGAEALRALHHDMTGASEPGFAPVARTGKLEVLRTGLATEVARLERVLEHIGVRDPDRGDALLELLASVPAYRPYVVAREPATAEAANLLGETLTGVPGRLAATARRIADAALGHDAEFAVRFAQVASAVAAKGVEDRAFYRWYVLSSLNEVGGEPDEVGLGTEGFHAYARSMHASRPDAMTALSTHDTKRSEDVRARLAVLAEVPDEWAAAVRGWEKAAQRHRSGPGPDRYDAYLFWQTLVGAWPIGPDRMKAYLRKAMREADRSTSWTTPDTPYEQATDAFLDAALNDRELLASVQEFVERLADPARTVALGAKLVQLTMPGVPDVYQGGEAVLRTLVDPDNRAPVDFGAAATRLAHLDTGGAPRDLDDEKALVTSAALRWRRRDPAAFGGEGRYAAVHVRGEAAGHVLGMRRGFTVALATRLPVGLAARGGWGDTCLDLWKGTWTDLLTGRRVARDAPLAEVFARLPVALLEDGAH
;
A
#
# COMPACT_ATOMS: atom_id res chain seq x y z
N MET A 1 -1.89 1.64 32.76
CA MET A 1 -0.65 2.39 32.47
C MET A 1 -0.96 3.32 31.30
N THR A 2 -0.50 4.57 31.30
CA THR A 2 -0.70 5.47 30.15
C THR A 2 0.08 4.93 28.95
N PRO A 3 -0.49 4.89 27.72
CA PRO A 3 0.25 4.45 26.54
C PRO A 3 1.47 5.35 26.28
N PRO A 4 2.55 4.81 25.67
CA PRO A 4 3.72 5.62 25.31
C PRO A 4 3.35 6.64 24.23
N VAL A 5 4.02 7.79 24.23
CA VAL A 5 3.79 8.87 23.24
C VAL A 5 4.09 8.39 21.82
N VAL A 6 5.23 7.72 21.63
CA VAL A 6 5.55 7.00 20.40
C VAL A 6 5.11 5.54 20.57
N PRO A 7 4.34 4.96 19.63
CA PRO A 7 3.97 3.55 19.74
C PRO A 7 5.19 2.64 19.77
N THR A 8 5.20 1.64 20.66
CA THR A 8 6.20 0.56 20.61
C THR A 8 5.83 -0.52 19.59
N GLY A 9 4.61 -0.47 19.06
CA GLY A 9 4.08 -1.33 18.00
C GLY A 9 2.60 -1.02 17.79
N THR A 10 2.17 -1.02 16.53
CA THR A 10 0.79 -0.79 16.10
C THR A 10 0.16 -2.08 15.58
N TYR A 11 -1.17 -2.20 15.73
CA TYR A 11 -1.94 -3.29 15.14
C TYR A 11 -3.03 -2.73 14.23
N ARG A 12 -2.92 -2.93 12.91
CA ARG A 12 -3.90 -2.41 11.94
C ARG A 12 -5.19 -3.23 11.97
N LEU A 13 -6.31 -2.58 12.28
CA LEU A 13 -7.67 -3.11 12.23
C LEU A 13 -8.44 -2.50 11.05
N GLN A 14 -8.95 -3.36 10.18
CA GLN A 14 -9.88 -3.02 9.10
C GLN A 14 -11.31 -3.00 9.65
N LEU A 15 -11.78 -1.81 9.98
CA LEU A 15 -13.17 -1.60 10.40
C LEU A 15 -14.09 -1.63 9.18
N GLN A 16 -15.20 -2.34 9.31
CA GLN A 16 -16.24 -2.52 8.28
C GLN A 16 -17.59 -2.77 8.96
N PRO A 17 -18.73 -2.74 8.26
CA PRO A 17 -20.05 -2.94 8.88
C PRO A 17 -20.18 -4.25 9.67
N GLY A 18 -19.44 -5.31 9.28
CA GLY A 18 -19.40 -6.59 10.01
C GLY A 18 -18.31 -6.71 11.09
N PHE A 19 -17.50 -5.67 11.29
CA PHE A 19 -16.44 -5.59 12.30
C PHE A 19 -16.26 -4.11 12.69
N GLY A 20 -17.12 -3.62 13.58
CA GLY A 20 -17.17 -2.24 14.02
C GLY A 20 -16.39 -1.99 15.32
N PHE A 21 -16.69 -0.90 16.01
CA PHE A 21 -16.02 -0.55 17.26
C PHE A 21 -16.29 -1.54 18.40
N ALA A 22 -17.42 -2.24 18.38
CA ALA A 22 -17.74 -3.24 19.40
C ALA A 22 -16.85 -4.47 19.27
N GLU A 23 -16.73 -5.02 18.06
CA GLU A 23 -15.88 -6.17 17.77
C GLU A 23 -14.38 -5.81 17.95
N ALA A 24 -14.00 -4.58 17.59
CA ALA A 24 -12.66 -4.09 17.88
C ALA A 24 -12.38 -3.98 19.38
N ALA A 25 -13.38 -3.63 20.20
CA ALA A 25 -13.24 -3.57 21.65
C ALA A 25 -13.08 -4.98 22.24
N ASP A 26 -13.86 -5.96 21.76
CA ASP A 26 -13.73 -7.37 22.16
C ASP A 26 -12.33 -7.95 21.86
N ALA A 27 -11.64 -7.43 20.85
CA ALA A 27 -10.28 -7.85 20.51
C ALA A 27 -9.19 -7.21 21.41
N VAL A 28 -9.49 -6.11 22.12
CA VAL A 28 -8.49 -5.35 22.89
C VAL A 28 -7.71 -6.19 23.92
N PRO A 29 -8.35 -7.03 24.77
CA PRO A 29 -7.62 -7.82 25.76
C PRO A 29 -6.58 -8.74 25.11
N TYR A 30 -6.95 -9.35 23.98
CA TYR A 30 -6.04 -10.17 23.19
C TYR A 30 -4.87 -9.34 22.64
N LEU A 31 -5.15 -8.21 21.97
CA LEU A 31 -4.12 -7.35 21.38
C LEU A 31 -3.15 -6.80 22.43
N ALA A 32 -3.66 -6.44 23.62
CA ALA A 32 -2.83 -6.03 24.74
C ALA A 32 -1.94 -7.18 25.24
N SER A 33 -2.44 -8.42 25.25
CA SER A 33 -1.66 -9.61 25.60
C SER A 33 -0.61 -9.94 24.54
N LEU A 34 -0.89 -9.70 23.25
CA LEU A 34 0.06 -9.86 22.15
C LEU A 34 1.27 -8.93 22.32
N GLY A 35 1.07 -7.75 22.91
CA GLY A 35 2.14 -6.83 23.29
C GLY A 35 2.23 -5.55 22.47
N VAL A 36 1.25 -5.28 21.59
CA VAL A 36 1.16 -3.99 20.91
C VAL A 36 0.88 -2.86 21.92
N SER A 37 1.16 -1.64 21.51
CA SER A 37 0.90 -0.44 22.31
C SER A 37 -0.26 0.39 21.79
N HIS A 38 -0.60 0.25 20.51
CA HIS A 38 -1.61 1.06 19.85
C HIS A 38 -2.44 0.20 18.89
N LEU A 39 -3.75 0.44 18.89
CA LEU A 39 -4.62 0.06 17.78
C LEU A 39 -4.40 1.05 16.64
N TYR A 40 -4.28 0.58 15.41
CA TYR A 40 -4.26 1.41 14.22
C TYR A 40 -5.55 1.15 13.43
N LEU A 41 -6.51 2.06 13.56
CA LEU A 41 -7.83 1.90 12.96
C LEU A 41 -7.85 2.43 11.52
N SER A 42 -8.53 1.72 10.63
CA SER A 42 -8.96 2.27 9.33
C SER A 42 -9.86 3.51 9.51
N PRO A 43 -10.16 4.26 8.43
CA PRO A 43 -10.93 5.50 8.54
C PRO A 43 -12.25 5.34 9.29
N ILE A 44 -12.49 6.23 10.26
CA ILE A 44 -13.63 6.13 11.19
C ILE A 44 -14.78 7.09 10.88
N LEU A 45 -14.60 8.01 9.92
CA LEU A 45 -15.63 8.98 9.55
C LEU A 45 -16.68 8.31 8.66
N SER A 46 -17.84 8.96 8.53
CA SER A 46 -18.95 8.39 7.77
C SER A 46 -18.58 8.30 6.29
N ALA A 47 -18.61 7.07 5.78
CA ALA A 47 -18.33 6.72 4.39
C ALA A 47 -19.62 6.33 3.67
N VAL A 48 -19.52 5.95 2.39
CA VAL A 48 -20.65 5.41 1.64
C VAL A 48 -21.23 4.20 2.41
N PRO A 49 -22.57 4.09 2.56
CA PRO A 49 -23.18 2.96 3.25
C PRO A 49 -22.72 1.61 2.69
N GLY A 50 -22.34 0.69 3.57
CA GLY A 50 -21.80 -0.61 3.19
C GLY A 50 -20.31 -0.60 2.80
N SER A 51 -19.62 0.53 2.89
CA SER A 51 -18.18 0.61 2.60
C SER A 51 -17.38 -0.34 3.49
N GLY A 52 -16.63 -1.24 2.87
CA GLY A 52 -15.73 -2.18 3.56
C GLY A 52 -14.37 -1.59 3.92
N HIS A 53 -14.14 -0.28 3.69
CA HIS A 53 -12.82 0.32 3.87
C HIS A 53 -12.82 1.75 4.44
N GLY A 54 -13.89 2.54 4.25
CA GLY A 54 -14.04 3.86 4.86
C GLY A 54 -13.37 5.04 4.13
N TYR A 55 -12.50 4.80 3.13
CA TYR A 55 -11.85 5.85 2.33
C TYR A 55 -12.79 6.74 1.49
N ASP A 56 -13.98 6.27 1.19
CA ASP A 56 -15.03 6.95 0.44
C ASP A 56 -15.91 7.82 1.37
N VAL A 57 -15.27 8.79 2.04
CA VAL A 57 -15.89 9.66 3.04
C VAL A 57 -17.01 10.52 2.42
N VAL A 58 -18.19 10.50 3.04
CA VAL A 58 -19.36 11.34 2.68
C VAL A 58 -19.65 12.43 3.70
N ASP A 59 -19.24 12.26 4.96
CA ASP A 59 -19.44 13.27 6.01
C ASP A 59 -18.30 13.28 7.05
N HIS A 60 -17.50 14.35 7.00
CA HIS A 60 -16.41 14.61 7.94
C HIS A 60 -16.87 15.03 9.35
N GLY A 61 -18.14 15.44 9.47
CA GLY A 61 -18.74 15.91 10.72
C GLY A 61 -19.20 14.77 11.64
N ARG A 62 -19.06 13.50 11.23
CA ARG A 62 -19.64 12.38 11.95
C ARG A 62 -18.79 11.12 11.89
N VAL A 63 -18.51 10.54 13.06
CA VAL A 63 -18.00 9.16 13.20
C VAL A 63 -19.05 8.18 12.66
N SER A 64 -18.62 7.22 11.83
CA SER A 64 -19.49 6.33 11.07
C SER A 64 -20.53 5.61 11.95
N PRO A 65 -21.83 5.79 11.70
CA PRO A 65 -22.88 5.06 12.41
C PRO A 65 -22.83 3.56 12.19
N GLU A 66 -22.41 3.10 11.00
CA GLU A 66 -22.31 1.67 10.67
C GLU A 66 -21.22 0.96 11.49
N LEU A 67 -20.21 1.70 11.95
CA LEU A 67 -19.18 1.18 12.86
C LEU A 67 -19.61 1.24 14.35
N GLY A 68 -20.80 1.77 14.66
CA GLY A 68 -21.30 1.98 16.03
C GLY A 68 -21.29 3.45 16.49
N GLY A 69 -20.89 4.37 15.62
CA GLY A 69 -20.88 5.82 15.87
C GLY A 69 -19.91 6.25 16.98
N GLU A 70 -19.98 7.52 17.35
CA GLU A 70 -19.07 8.09 18.36
C GLU A 70 -19.20 7.42 19.73
N ARG A 71 -20.40 6.94 20.10
CA ARG A 71 -20.60 6.18 21.34
C ARG A 71 -19.79 4.88 21.32
N GLY A 72 -19.87 4.11 20.22
CA GLY A 72 -19.09 2.89 20.06
C GLY A 72 -17.58 3.18 20.10
N PHE A 73 -17.14 4.23 19.40
CA PHE A 73 -15.74 4.65 19.43
C PHE A 73 -15.24 4.99 20.83
N ARG A 74 -16.04 5.69 21.64
CA ARG A 74 -15.68 6.01 23.03
C ARG A 74 -15.59 4.77 23.92
N VAL A 75 -16.43 3.76 23.69
CA VAL A 75 -16.33 2.47 24.40
C VAL A 75 -15.04 1.76 24.03
N LEU A 76 -14.72 1.66 22.74
CA LEU A 76 -13.43 1.12 22.27
C LEU A 76 -12.24 1.87 22.88
N ALA A 77 -12.28 3.21 22.90
CA ALA A 77 -11.21 4.02 23.47
C ALA A 77 -11.05 3.79 24.98
N ALA A 78 -12.16 3.64 25.72
CA ALA A 78 -12.11 3.31 27.15
C ALA A 78 -11.49 1.93 27.38
N GLU A 79 -11.93 0.92 26.63
CA GLU A 79 -11.39 -0.45 26.70
C GLU A 79 -9.88 -0.47 26.39
N ALA A 80 -9.46 0.21 25.31
CA ALA A 80 -8.06 0.37 24.95
C ALA A 80 -7.25 1.00 26.10
N GLN A 81 -7.76 2.08 26.71
CA GLN A 81 -7.10 2.76 27.82
C GLN A 81 -7.01 1.89 29.08
N GLU A 82 -8.05 1.12 29.41
CA GLU A 82 -8.05 0.17 30.54
C GLU A 82 -6.94 -0.87 30.39
N HIS A 83 -6.66 -1.30 29.15
CA HIS A 83 -5.57 -2.22 28.80
C HIS A 83 -4.23 -1.54 28.49
N GLY A 84 -4.14 -0.22 28.64
CA GLY A 84 -2.93 0.57 28.42
C GLY A 84 -2.49 0.60 26.95
N LEU A 85 -3.46 0.63 26.04
CA LEU A 85 -3.30 0.83 24.60
C LEU A 85 -3.73 2.26 24.21
N GLY A 86 -3.05 2.83 23.22
CA GLY A 86 -3.49 4.03 22.52
C GLY A 86 -4.19 3.71 21.20
N ILE A 87 -4.68 4.74 20.52
CA ILE A 87 -5.36 4.63 19.22
C ILE A 87 -4.68 5.56 18.21
N VAL A 88 -4.32 5.00 17.06
CA VAL A 88 -3.93 5.70 15.84
C VAL A 88 -5.10 5.63 14.86
N VAL A 89 -5.51 6.75 14.30
CA VAL A 89 -6.61 6.81 13.32
C VAL A 89 -6.08 7.17 11.94
N ASP A 90 -6.50 6.40 10.94
CA ASP A 90 -6.33 6.72 9.53
C ASP A 90 -7.25 7.88 9.10
N ILE A 91 -6.70 8.89 8.43
CA ILE A 91 -7.44 10.07 7.96
C ILE A 91 -7.26 10.29 6.46
N VAL A 92 -8.32 10.75 5.81
CA VAL A 92 -8.42 10.83 4.34
C VAL A 92 -8.58 12.28 3.88
N PRO A 93 -7.50 13.08 3.85
CA PRO A 93 -7.61 14.51 3.60
C PRO A 93 -7.77 14.84 2.11
N ASN A 94 -7.34 13.96 1.20
CA ASN A 94 -7.20 14.30 -0.22
C ASN A 94 -8.54 14.41 -0.97
N HIS A 95 -9.56 13.66 -0.56
CA HIS A 95 -10.77 13.47 -1.36
C HIS A 95 -12.03 13.18 -0.54
N MET A 96 -13.19 13.26 -1.18
CA MET A 96 -14.49 12.77 -0.69
C MET A 96 -15.17 11.91 -1.76
N ALA A 97 -16.14 11.10 -1.37
CA ALA A 97 -16.92 10.32 -2.31
C ALA A 97 -17.89 11.18 -3.13
N VAL A 98 -18.12 10.76 -4.38
CA VAL A 98 -19.24 11.11 -5.25
C VAL A 98 -20.11 9.85 -5.35
N PRO A 99 -20.96 9.58 -4.34
CA PRO A 99 -21.70 8.33 -4.25
C PRO A 99 -22.93 8.30 -5.16
N ALA A 100 -23.51 7.12 -5.34
CA ALA A 100 -24.88 6.96 -5.81
C ALA A 100 -25.76 6.46 -4.65
N PRO A 101 -26.79 7.20 -4.19
CA PRO A 101 -27.17 8.54 -4.65
C PRO A 101 -26.25 9.66 -4.12
N GLU A 102 -26.02 10.69 -4.94
CA GLU A 102 -25.08 11.80 -4.67
C GLU A 102 -25.49 12.64 -3.45
N SER A 103 -26.78 12.60 -3.11
CA SER A 103 -27.36 13.22 -1.91
C SER A 103 -26.70 12.81 -0.59
N LEU A 104 -26.00 11.68 -0.56
CA LEU A 104 -25.25 11.23 0.62
C LEU A 104 -24.07 12.17 0.95
N ASN A 105 -23.46 12.81 -0.05
CA ASN A 105 -22.47 13.86 0.15
C ASN A 105 -23.15 15.24 0.08
N ARG A 106 -23.49 15.80 1.23
CA ARG A 106 -24.25 17.06 1.33
C ARG A 106 -23.51 18.26 0.73
N GLN A 107 -22.19 18.29 0.90
CA GLN A 107 -21.34 19.35 0.38
C GLN A 107 -21.34 19.31 -1.14
N PHE A 108 -21.14 18.14 -1.74
CA PHE A 108 -21.19 17.97 -3.18
C PHE A 108 -22.58 18.23 -3.76
N TRP A 109 -23.63 17.71 -3.12
CA TRP A 109 -25.03 18.00 -3.46
C TRP A 109 -25.30 19.51 -3.53
N SER A 110 -24.83 20.28 -2.54
CA SER A 110 -24.98 21.74 -2.56
C SER A 110 -24.26 22.40 -3.74
N VAL A 111 -23.13 21.86 -4.18
CA VAL A 111 -22.42 22.36 -5.37
C VAL A 111 -23.17 22.01 -6.65
N LEU A 112 -23.78 20.83 -6.73
CA LEU A 112 -24.64 20.47 -7.86
C LEU A 112 -25.89 21.36 -7.94
N GLU A 113 -26.48 21.72 -6.79
CA GLU A 113 -27.68 22.58 -6.71
C GLU A 113 -27.39 24.05 -7.05
N ARG A 114 -26.26 24.59 -6.59
CA ARG A 114 -25.99 26.05 -6.61
C ARG A 114 -24.77 26.47 -7.44
N GLY A 115 -24.06 25.50 -8.02
CA GLY A 115 -22.85 25.75 -8.80
C GLY A 115 -21.78 26.52 -8.03
N ARG A 116 -21.16 27.51 -8.69
CA ARG A 116 -20.12 28.39 -8.12
C ARG A 116 -20.59 29.21 -6.91
N GLU A 117 -21.89 29.39 -6.72
CA GLU A 117 -22.47 30.15 -5.60
C GLU A 117 -22.60 29.31 -4.32
N SER A 118 -22.38 27.99 -4.38
CA SER A 118 -22.34 27.16 -3.18
C SER A 118 -21.18 27.58 -2.26
N ALA A 119 -21.44 27.64 -0.96
CA ALA A 119 -20.39 27.81 0.06
C ALA A 119 -19.33 26.69 0.02
N TYR A 120 -19.69 25.53 -0.56
CA TYR A 120 -18.82 24.38 -0.72
C TYR A 120 -18.13 24.31 -2.10
N ALA A 121 -18.40 25.24 -3.03
CA ALA A 121 -17.76 25.20 -4.35
C ALA A 121 -16.23 25.26 -4.28
N LYS A 122 -15.69 25.93 -3.25
CA LYS A 122 -14.25 26.01 -2.98
C LYS A 122 -13.66 24.80 -2.26
N TRP A 123 -14.48 23.90 -1.72
CA TRP A 123 -14.00 22.68 -1.08
C TRP A 123 -13.39 21.74 -2.11
N PHE A 124 -13.99 21.70 -3.29
CA PHE A 124 -13.60 20.78 -4.35
C PHE A 124 -12.75 21.46 -5.40
N ASP A 125 -11.92 20.65 -6.03
CA ASP A 125 -11.01 21.09 -7.07
C ASP A 125 -11.64 20.92 -8.46
N ILE A 126 -12.45 21.90 -8.85
CA ILE A 126 -13.23 21.90 -10.09
C ILE A 126 -12.65 22.91 -11.07
N ASP A 127 -12.33 22.46 -12.29
CA ASP A 127 -12.06 23.30 -13.45
C ASP A 127 -13.39 23.71 -14.09
N TRP A 128 -13.97 24.77 -13.55
CA TRP A 128 -15.25 25.28 -14.01
C TRP A 128 -15.19 25.85 -15.43
N ASP A 129 -14.03 26.32 -15.89
CA ASP A 129 -13.90 26.93 -17.23
C ASP A 129 -13.91 25.83 -18.30
N ALA A 130 -13.21 24.71 -18.04
CA ALA A 130 -13.29 23.53 -18.91
C ALA A 130 -14.70 22.95 -19.05
N GLY A 131 -15.51 23.06 -18.00
CA GLY A 131 -16.91 22.62 -17.99
C GLY A 131 -17.92 23.64 -18.54
N GLY A 132 -17.48 24.81 -19.00
CA GLY A 132 -18.39 25.88 -19.44
C GLY A 132 -19.32 26.36 -18.31
N GLY A 133 -18.82 26.43 -17.08
CA GLY A 133 -19.58 26.78 -15.88
C GLY A 133 -20.33 25.63 -15.22
N ARG A 134 -20.22 24.40 -15.73
CA ARG A 134 -20.89 23.20 -15.21
C ARG A 134 -19.91 22.11 -14.80
N ILE A 135 -20.36 21.17 -13.96
CA ILE A 135 -19.61 19.96 -13.62
C ILE A 135 -20.01 18.82 -14.56
N LEU A 136 -19.06 18.13 -15.18
CA LEU A 136 -19.34 16.93 -15.97
C LEU A 136 -19.42 15.70 -15.06
N LEU A 137 -20.54 14.98 -15.10
CA LEU A 137 -20.78 13.75 -14.33
C LEU A 137 -20.92 12.56 -15.29
N PRO A 138 -19.87 11.73 -15.45
CA PRO A 138 -19.85 10.62 -16.38
C PRO A 138 -20.50 9.38 -15.75
N VAL A 139 -21.82 9.39 -15.60
CA VAL A 139 -22.61 8.38 -14.85
C VAL A 139 -23.62 7.62 -15.70
N LEU A 140 -23.90 8.09 -16.92
CA LEU A 140 -24.90 7.47 -17.78
C LEU A 140 -24.31 6.25 -18.50
N GLY A 141 -25.10 5.19 -18.65
CA GLY A 141 -24.72 4.01 -19.44
C GLY A 141 -24.73 4.24 -20.97
N ALA A 142 -25.23 5.39 -21.42
CA ALA A 142 -25.35 5.79 -22.82
C ALA A 142 -25.36 7.32 -22.94
N PRO A 143 -25.25 7.90 -24.16
CA PRO A 143 -25.41 9.33 -24.38
C PRO A 143 -26.75 9.83 -23.84
N LEU A 144 -26.78 11.08 -23.35
CA LEU A 144 -27.94 11.68 -22.66
C LEU A 144 -29.26 11.44 -23.40
N ASP A 145 -29.30 11.71 -24.71
CA ASP A 145 -30.50 11.58 -25.55
C ASP A 145 -31.09 10.15 -25.52
N ALA A 146 -30.23 9.14 -25.47
CA ALA A 146 -30.64 7.74 -25.36
C ALA A 146 -31.06 7.36 -23.93
N ALA A 147 -30.46 8.00 -22.92
CA ALA A 147 -30.77 7.76 -21.51
C ALA A 147 -32.01 8.51 -21.00
N LEU A 148 -32.54 9.49 -21.74
CA LEU A 148 -33.68 10.33 -21.31
C LEU A 148 -34.91 9.54 -20.85
N GLY A 149 -35.16 8.37 -21.44
CA GLY A 149 -36.30 7.51 -21.07
C GLY A 149 -36.20 6.91 -19.66
N ASP A 150 -34.98 6.79 -19.13
CA ASP A 150 -34.68 6.25 -17.81
C ASP A 150 -34.51 7.34 -16.75
N ILE A 151 -34.52 8.61 -17.15
CA ILE A 151 -34.38 9.76 -16.25
C ILE A 151 -35.76 10.25 -15.82
N ARG A 152 -35.93 10.46 -14.52
CA ARG A 152 -37.18 10.99 -13.92
C ARG A 152 -36.90 12.19 -13.04
N VAL A 153 -37.88 13.06 -12.89
CA VAL A 153 -37.84 14.17 -11.93
C VAL A 153 -38.96 13.95 -10.91
N GLU A 154 -38.58 13.86 -9.64
CA GLU A 154 -39.50 13.64 -8.51
C GLU A 154 -39.07 14.57 -7.37
N ASP A 155 -40.00 15.40 -6.86
CA ASP A 155 -39.78 16.31 -5.73
C ASP A 155 -38.52 17.21 -5.88
N GLY A 156 -38.28 17.73 -7.08
CA GLY A 156 -37.10 18.57 -7.36
C GLY A 156 -35.79 17.79 -7.50
N VAL A 157 -35.84 16.47 -7.62
CA VAL A 157 -34.67 15.59 -7.76
C VAL A 157 -34.71 14.86 -9.09
N VAL A 158 -33.64 14.98 -9.88
CA VAL A 158 -33.37 14.16 -11.07
C VAL A 158 -32.87 12.79 -10.61
N ARG A 159 -33.51 11.72 -11.09
CA ARG A 159 -33.14 10.33 -10.77
C ARG A 159 -32.75 9.57 -12.04
N TYR A 160 -31.67 8.79 -11.94
CA TYR A 160 -31.22 7.86 -12.96
C TYR A 160 -30.74 6.58 -12.28
N HIS A 161 -31.56 5.53 -12.29
CA HIS A 161 -31.35 4.34 -11.45
C HIS A 161 -31.09 4.71 -9.97
N GLU A 162 -29.97 4.29 -9.39
CA GLU A 162 -29.52 4.63 -8.03
C GLU A 162 -29.04 6.08 -7.86
N HIS A 163 -28.76 6.79 -8.95
CA HIS A 163 -28.28 8.16 -8.91
C HIS A 163 -29.39 9.17 -8.61
N ALA A 164 -29.02 10.24 -7.91
CA ALA A 164 -29.91 11.34 -7.57
C ALA A 164 -29.17 12.67 -7.65
N PHE A 165 -29.76 13.66 -8.33
CA PHE A 165 -29.17 14.98 -8.52
C PHE A 165 -30.21 16.08 -8.22
N PRO A 166 -29.83 17.21 -7.60
CA PRO A 166 -30.76 18.31 -7.35
C PRO A 166 -31.13 19.03 -8.63
N LEU A 167 -32.38 19.45 -8.78
CA LEU A 167 -32.71 20.51 -9.73
C LEU A 167 -32.21 21.87 -9.21
N ARG A 168 -31.66 22.66 -10.11
CA ARG A 168 -31.34 24.06 -9.91
C ARG A 168 -32.63 24.84 -9.69
N HIS A 169 -32.64 25.69 -8.67
CA HIS A 169 -33.78 26.56 -8.38
C HIS A 169 -34.22 27.37 -9.61
N GLY A 170 -35.52 27.36 -9.92
CA GLY A 170 -36.11 28.04 -11.07
C GLY A 170 -36.08 27.23 -12.37
N THR A 171 -35.77 25.93 -12.30
CA THR A 171 -35.80 25.00 -13.44
C THR A 171 -36.85 23.89 -13.31
N GLU A 172 -37.66 23.92 -12.25
CA GLU A 172 -38.59 22.86 -11.85
C GLU A 172 -39.73 22.65 -12.84
N ASP A 173 -40.21 23.74 -13.45
CA ASP A 173 -41.34 23.72 -14.39
C ASP A 173 -40.89 23.54 -15.86
N LEU A 174 -39.58 23.41 -16.13
CA LEU A 174 -39.06 23.23 -17.48
C LEU A 174 -39.31 21.80 -18.00
N PRO A 175 -39.49 21.60 -19.31
CA PRO A 175 -39.44 20.28 -19.91
C PRO A 175 -38.14 19.55 -19.55
N LEU A 176 -38.19 18.24 -19.29
CA LEU A 176 -37.06 17.45 -18.76
C LEU A 176 -35.71 17.78 -19.42
N ARG A 177 -35.66 17.81 -20.76
CA ARG A 177 -34.42 18.09 -21.48
C ARG A 177 -33.91 19.51 -21.21
N GLU A 178 -34.79 20.51 -21.27
CA GLU A 178 -34.44 21.90 -20.98
C GLU A 178 -34.03 22.08 -19.52
N ALA A 179 -34.71 21.38 -18.60
CA ALA A 179 -34.32 21.33 -17.20
C ALA A 179 -32.90 20.80 -17.06
N LEU A 180 -32.58 19.63 -17.63
CA LEU A 180 -31.24 19.03 -17.56
C LEU A 180 -30.16 19.93 -18.18
N ASP A 181 -30.44 20.63 -19.28
CA ASP A 181 -29.49 21.54 -19.91
C ASP A 181 -29.22 22.80 -19.05
N ALA A 182 -30.17 23.20 -18.21
CA ALA A 182 -30.09 24.38 -17.35
C ALA A 182 -29.39 24.15 -15.99
N GLN A 183 -28.97 22.91 -15.69
CA GLN A 183 -28.33 22.54 -14.42
C GLN A 183 -26.90 23.06 -14.30
N HIS A 184 -26.38 23.12 -13.07
CA HIS A 184 -24.95 23.40 -12.80
C HIS A 184 -24.05 22.17 -13.04
N TYR A 185 -24.64 21.05 -13.41
CA TYR A 185 -23.95 19.83 -13.82
C TYR A 185 -24.46 19.38 -15.18
N ARG A 186 -23.69 18.48 -15.82
CA ARG A 186 -24.03 17.83 -17.08
C ARG A 186 -23.85 16.34 -16.89
N LEU A 187 -24.96 15.60 -16.95
CA LEU A 187 -24.92 14.14 -17.01
C LEU A 187 -24.38 13.72 -18.38
N ALA A 188 -23.42 12.82 -18.38
CA ALA A 188 -22.74 12.34 -19.57
C ALA A 188 -22.59 10.82 -19.53
N ASP A 189 -22.44 10.23 -20.71
CA ASP A 189 -22.00 8.84 -20.84
C ASP A 189 -20.70 8.65 -20.04
N TRP A 190 -20.58 7.52 -19.33
CA TRP A 190 -19.41 7.24 -18.51
C TRP A 190 -18.09 7.23 -19.31
N HIS A 191 -18.15 6.91 -20.61
CA HIS A 191 -16.99 7.00 -21.51
C HIS A 191 -16.56 8.45 -21.80
N GLU A 192 -17.42 9.46 -21.57
CA GLU A 192 -17.02 10.86 -21.75
C GLU A 192 -16.09 11.35 -20.63
N GLY A 193 -16.06 10.66 -19.49
CA GLY A 193 -15.36 11.09 -18.29
C GLY A 193 -13.88 11.38 -18.50
N ASP A 194 -13.24 10.66 -19.41
CA ASP A 194 -11.87 10.88 -19.83
C ASP A 194 -11.81 11.09 -21.36
N PRO A 195 -11.37 12.25 -21.90
CA PRO A 195 -10.70 13.35 -21.23
C PRO A 195 -11.61 14.51 -20.78
N ARG A 196 -12.94 14.41 -20.89
CA ARG A 196 -13.82 15.59 -20.72
C ARG A 196 -14.19 15.91 -19.27
N GLY A 197 -13.78 15.11 -18.30
CA GLY A 197 -13.93 15.41 -16.87
C GLY A 197 -13.32 16.76 -16.50
N ASN A 198 -13.83 17.37 -15.44
CA ASN A 198 -13.43 18.72 -15.05
C ASN A 198 -13.33 18.94 -13.54
N TYR A 199 -13.08 17.89 -12.77
CA TYR A 199 -12.67 17.98 -11.38
C TYR A 199 -11.50 17.03 -11.14
N ARG A 200 -10.61 17.38 -10.20
CA ARG A 200 -9.51 16.50 -9.81
C ARG A 200 -10.06 15.28 -9.09
N ARG A 201 -9.56 14.09 -9.44
CA ARG A 201 -9.95 12.81 -8.86
C ARG A 201 -8.88 12.25 -7.91
N PHE A 202 -9.24 11.25 -7.12
CA PHE A 202 -8.23 10.33 -6.56
C PHE A 202 -7.84 9.32 -7.64
N PHE A 203 -6.60 9.42 -8.12
CA PHE A 203 -6.13 8.65 -9.27
C PHE A 203 -7.09 8.74 -10.46
N THR A 204 -7.61 7.61 -10.93
CA THR A 204 -8.55 7.50 -12.05
C THR A 204 -10.00 7.26 -11.59
N ILE A 205 -10.28 7.35 -10.29
CA ILE A 205 -11.57 6.97 -9.70
C ILE A 205 -12.54 8.15 -9.74
N THR A 206 -13.52 8.07 -10.64
CA THR A 206 -14.53 9.14 -10.83
C THR A 206 -15.46 9.32 -9.63
N SER A 207 -15.64 8.29 -8.81
CA SER A 207 -16.43 8.36 -7.59
C SER A 207 -15.69 9.02 -6.40
N LEU A 208 -14.50 9.58 -6.60
CA LEU A 208 -13.73 10.26 -5.56
C LEU A 208 -13.25 11.65 -6.03
N ILE A 209 -13.82 12.71 -5.49
CA ILE A 209 -13.54 14.11 -5.84
C ILE A 209 -12.50 14.73 -4.90
N GLY A 210 -11.50 15.41 -5.46
CA GLY A 210 -10.39 16.01 -4.73
C GLY A 210 -10.79 17.23 -3.89
N LEU A 211 -10.35 17.23 -2.63
CA LEU A 211 -10.48 18.33 -1.68
C LEU A 211 -9.33 19.33 -1.79
N ARG A 212 -9.62 20.60 -1.56
CA ARG A 212 -8.66 21.71 -1.55
C ARG A 212 -8.11 21.98 -0.16
N GLN A 213 -7.33 21.03 0.36
CA GLN A 213 -6.76 21.12 1.70
C GLN A 213 -5.81 22.31 1.89
N GLU A 214 -5.31 22.95 0.84
CA GLU A 214 -4.58 24.21 0.91
C GLU A 214 -5.43 25.38 1.42
N ASP A 215 -6.76 25.31 1.33
CA ASP A 215 -7.69 26.28 1.95
C ASP A 215 -7.89 25.92 3.43
N GLU A 216 -7.57 26.88 4.32
CA GLU A 216 -7.64 26.69 5.77
C GLU A 216 -9.06 26.36 6.27
N ALA A 217 -10.10 26.91 5.65
CA ALA A 217 -11.48 26.64 6.06
C ALA A 217 -11.89 25.20 5.68
N VAL A 218 -11.38 24.68 4.57
CA VAL A 218 -11.60 23.28 4.15
C VAL A 218 -10.90 22.33 5.12
N PHE A 219 -9.63 22.62 5.45
CA PHE A 219 -8.90 21.87 6.47
C PHE A 219 -9.63 21.85 7.81
N ALA A 220 -10.00 23.03 8.32
CA ALA A 220 -10.66 23.15 9.62
C ALA A 220 -11.99 22.38 9.66
N ALA A 221 -12.81 22.46 8.60
CA ALA A 221 -14.09 21.78 8.54
C ALA A 221 -13.95 20.26 8.42
N THR A 222 -13.01 19.78 7.60
CA THR A 222 -12.82 18.33 7.34
C THR A 222 -12.09 17.62 8.49
N HIS A 223 -11.36 18.34 9.34
CA HIS A 223 -10.61 17.77 10.45
C HIS A 223 -11.26 17.98 11.83
N ALA A 224 -12.37 18.73 11.91
CA ALA A 224 -12.97 19.16 13.18
C ALA A 224 -13.23 18.01 14.17
N VAL A 225 -13.83 16.91 13.70
CA VAL A 225 -14.13 15.72 14.53
C VAL A 225 -12.86 15.02 14.98
N ILE A 226 -11.95 14.71 14.05
CA ILE A 226 -10.68 14.04 14.36
C ILE A 226 -9.87 14.84 15.38
N LEU A 227 -9.68 16.13 15.13
CA LEU A 227 -8.91 17.00 16.03
C LEU A 227 -9.58 17.14 17.40
N ARG A 228 -10.91 17.09 17.47
CA ARG A 228 -11.63 17.02 18.75
C ARG A 228 -11.30 15.72 19.49
N LEU A 229 -11.34 14.57 18.82
CA LEU A 229 -11.01 13.27 19.43
C LEU A 229 -9.55 13.23 19.93
N VAL A 230 -8.62 13.86 19.20
CA VAL A 230 -7.22 14.04 19.64
C VAL A 230 -7.15 14.92 20.90
N ARG A 231 -7.80 16.09 20.91
CA ARG A 231 -7.83 17.00 22.07
C ARG A 231 -8.46 16.38 23.32
N GLU A 232 -9.45 15.51 23.13
CA GLU A 232 -10.09 14.75 24.21
C GLU A 232 -9.23 13.57 24.70
N GLY A 233 -8.08 13.30 24.08
CA GLY A 233 -7.19 12.21 24.47
C GLY A 233 -7.71 10.82 24.08
N LEU A 234 -8.64 10.72 23.13
CA LEU A 234 -9.16 9.45 22.62
C LEU A 234 -8.34 8.89 21.45
N VAL A 235 -7.55 9.75 20.79
CA VAL A 235 -6.66 9.42 19.67
C VAL A 235 -5.28 9.97 19.98
N GLN A 236 -4.26 9.11 19.93
CA GLN A 236 -2.86 9.42 20.23
C GLN A 236 -2.00 9.58 18.97
N GLY A 237 -2.46 9.06 17.84
CA GLY A 237 -1.75 9.22 16.57
C GLY A 237 -2.65 9.30 15.35
N LEU A 238 -2.09 9.77 14.25
CA LEU A 238 -2.76 9.92 12.96
C LEU A 238 -1.91 9.30 11.86
N ARG A 239 -2.53 8.52 10.98
CA ARG A 239 -1.94 8.13 9.70
C ARG A 239 -2.62 8.92 8.60
N VAL A 240 -1.83 9.65 7.82
CA VAL A 240 -2.32 10.48 6.72
C VAL A 240 -2.34 9.66 5.43
N ASP A 241 -3.54 9.43 4.89
CA ASP A 241 -3.77 8.82 3.58
C ASP A 241 -3.34 9.75 2.45
N HIS A 242 -2.64 9.19 1.46
CA HIS A 242 -2.33 9.82 0.19
C HIS A 242 -1.93 11.33 0.25
N PRO A 243 -0.94 11.72 1.08
CA PRO A 243 -0.42 13.08 1.14
C PRO A 243 0.10 13.58 -0.22
N ASP A 244 0.58 12.67 -1.09
CA ASP A 244 1.12 13.01 -2.41
C ASP A 244 0.04 13.52 -3.38
N GLY A 245 -1.26 13.35 -3.08
CA GLY A 245 -2.35 13.97 -3.84
C GLY A 245 -2.63 15.43 -3.45
N LEU A 246 -2.07 15.91 -2.33
CA LEU A 246 -2.33 17.25 -1.81
C LEU A 246 -1.60 18.33 -2.63
N ALA A 247 -2.18 19.53 -2.67
CA ALA A 247 -1.57 20.67 -3.36
C ALA A 247 -0.27 21.12 -2.65
N ASP A 248 -0.30 21.19 -1.32
CA ASP A 248 0.85 21.53 -0.47
C ASP A 248 0.90 20.57 0.74
N PRO A 249 1.52 19.38 0.58
CA PRO A 249 1.62 18.38 1.65
C PRO A 249 2.38 18.92 2.87
N ARG A 250 3.41 19.74 2.65
CA ARG A 250 4.20 20.35 3.73
C ARG A 250 3.35 21.31 4.57
N GLY A 251 2.65 22.24 3.92
CA GLY A 251 1.75 23.17 4.59
C GLY A 251 0.55 22.48 5.25
N TYR A 252 0.08 21.36 4.69
CA TYR A 252 -0.91 20.50 5.34
C TYR A 252 -0.37 19.89 6.64
N LEU A 253 0.80 19.25 6.62
CA LEU A 253 1.40 18.62 7.80
C LEU A 253 1.75 19.62 8.89
N ARG A 254 2.24 20.82 8.54
CA ARG A 254 2.46 21.92 9.49
C ARG A 254 1.17 22.33 10.19
N ARG A 255 0.07 22.47 9.45
CA ARG A 255 -1.25 22.78 10.01
C ARG A 255 -1.78 21.64 10.89
N LEU A 256 -1.59 20.39 10.47
CA LEU A 256 -1.97 19.22 11.26
C LEU A 256 -1.18 19.14 12.58
N ARG A 257 0.13 19.38 12.54
CA ARG A 257 0.98 19.46 13.72
C ARG A 257 0.58 20.60 14.65
N ALA A 258 0.33 21.80 14.10
CA ALA A 258 -0.10 22.96 14.89
C ALA A 258 -1.48 22.77 15.54
N ALA A 259 -2.35 21.95 14.93
CA ALA A 259 -3.69 21.64 15.44
C ALA A 259 -3.75 20.45 16.42
N THR A 260 -2.65 19.73 16.59
CA THR A 260 -2.52 18.57 17.48
C THR A 260 -1.50 18.82 18.60
N SER A 261 -1.37 17.89 19.54
CA SER A 261 -0.31 17.98 20.56
C SER A 261 1.06 17.70 19.90
N PRO A 262 2.17 18.27 20.40
CA PRO A 262 3.51 17.82 20.03
C PRO A 262 3.69 16.29 20.20
N ASP A 263 2.96 15.70 21.14
CA ASP A 263 2.98 14.27 21.44
C ASP A 263 2.11 13.42 20.50
N THR A 264 1.34 14.02 19.58
CA THR A 264 0.57 13.22 18.62
C THR A 264 1.50 12.58 17.61
N TRP A 265 1.53 11.24 17.56
CA TRP A 265 2.35 10.52 16.58
C TRP A 265 1.72 10.61 15.19
N ILE A 266 2.43 11.16 14.20
CA ILE A 266 1.89 11.36 12.84
C ILE A 266 2.77 10.61 11.86
N VAL A 267 2.19 9.71 11.08
CA VAL A 267 2.86 9.05 9.94
C VAL A 267 2.10 9.30 8.66
N VAL A 268 2.78 9.16 7.53
CA VAL A 268 2.23 9.47 6.21
C VAL A 268 2.33 8.26 5.29
N GLU A 269 1.28 7.96 4.55
CA GLU A 269 1.35 6.98 3.47
C GLU A 269 2.11 7.58 2.28
N LYS A 270 3.43 7.43 2.27
CA LYS A 270 4.27 7.94 1.18
C LYS A 270 5.19 6.84 0.69
N ILE A 271 5.19 6.62 -0.62
CA ILE A 271 6.02 5.61 -1.27
C ILE A 271 7.35 6.24 -1.67
N LEU A 272 8.46 5.66 -1.20
CA LEU A 272 9.82 6.11 -1.50
C LEU A 272 10.45 5.16 -2.52
N ASN A 273 10.91 5.71 -3.64
CA ASN A 273 11.60 4.93 -4.68
C ASN A 273 13.12 5.11 -4.59
N GLY A 274 13.88 4.07 -4.87
CA GLY A 274 15.34 4.08 -4.85
C GLY A 274 15.89 4.56 -3.51
N GLU A 275 16.77 5.55 -3.61
CA GLU A 275 17.41 6.27 -2.51
C GLU A 275 16.65 7.55 -2.10
N GLU A 276 15.41 7.73 -2.57
CA GLU A 276 14.54 8.85 -2.18
C GLU A 276 14.38 8.90 -0.66
N ARG A 277 14.40 10.11 -0.12
CA ARG A 277 14.16 10.38 1.30
C ARG A 277 12.89 11.22 1.45
N LEU A 278 12.16 10.98 2.53
CA LEU A 278 11.04 11.84 2.91
C LEU A 278 11.56 13.26 3.15
N PRO A 279 10.89 14.31 2.64
CA PRO A 279 11.34 15.69 2.82
C PRO A 279 11.58 16.01 4.31
N GLU A 280 12.74 16.60 4.62
CA GLU A 280 13.18 16.85 6.01
C GLU A 280 12.26 17.81 6.76
N ASP A 281 11.60 18.72 6.04
CA ASP A 281 10.71 19.74 6.60
C ASP A 281 9.23 19.30 6.72
N TRP A 282 8.96 17.99 6.58
CA TRP A 282 7.66 17.38 6.90
C TRP A 282 7.56 17.02 8.39
N ASP A 283 6.63 17.69 9.09
CA ASP A 283 6.35 17.54 10.53
C ASP A 283 5.62 16.22 10.89
N CYS A 284 6.23 15.10 10.53
CA CYS A 284 5.77 13.74 10.79
C CYS A 284 6.91 12.83 11.24
N ALA A 285 6.57 11.70 11.85
CA ALA A 285 7.51 10.69 12.33
C ALA A 285 8.14 9.90 11.17
N GLY A 286 7.44 9.76 10.04
CA GLY A 286 7.93 9.10 8.84
C GLY A 286 6.81 8.48 8.00
N THR A 287 7.17 7.52 7.16
CA THR A 287 6.25 6.79 6.28
C THR A 287 5.43 5.74 7.06
N THR A 288 4.52 5.06 6.36
CA THR A 288 3.85 3.83 6.81
C THR A 288 4.67 2.54 6.59
N GLY A 289 5.93 2.65 6.12
CA GLY A 289 6.88 1.54 6.16
C GLY A 289 7.01 0.64 4.93
N TYR A 290 6.50 1.03 3.75
CA TYR A 290 6.76 0.29 2.49
C TYR A 290 8.23 0.30 2.09
N ASP A 291 8.96 1.37 2.43
CA ASP A 291 10.40 1.45 2.28
C ASP A 291 11.10 0.38 3.14
N ALA A 292 10.67 0.19 4.39
CA ALA A 292 11.18 -0.88 5.25
C ALA A 292 10.81 -2.27 4.73
N LEU A 293 9.57 -2.47 4.27
CA LEU A 293 9.09 -3.71 3.67
C LEU A 293 10.05 -4.21 2.59
N ARG A 294 10.37 -3.34 1.61
CA ARG A 294 11.29 -3.68 0.51
C ARG A 294 12.65 -4.14 1.02
N ARG A 295 13.22 -3.48 2.03
CA ARG A 295 14.55 -3.84 2.55
C ARG A 295 14.52 -5.14 3.35
N VAL A 296 13.44 -5.41 4.08
CA VAL A 296 13.26 -6.69 4.79
C VAL A 296 13.08 -7.82 3.78
N ASP A 297 12.18 -7.70 2.80
CA ASP A 297 12.00 -8.74 1.79
C ASP A 297 13.29 -8.98 0.98
N GLY A 298 13.98 -7.89 0.62
CA GLY A 298 15.24 -7.95 -0.10
C GLY A 298 16.31 -8.75 0.64
N VAL A 299 16.49 -8.55 1.95
CA VAL A 299 17.57 -9.25 2.68
C VAL A 299 17.35 -10.77 2.77
N PHE A 300 16.11 -11.24 2.61
CA PHE A 300 15.79 -12.67 2.56
C PHE A 300 15.71 -13.26 1.14
N THR A 301 15.81 -12.43 0.10
CA THR A 301 15.82 -12.89 -1.30
C THR A 301 17.25 -13.03 -1.80
N ASP A 302 17.59 -14.16 -2.43
CA ASP A 302 18.95 -14.41 -2.92
C ASP A 302 19.25 -13.62 -4.21
N PRO A 303 20.20 -12.67 -4.20
CA PRO A 303 20.63 -12.02 -5.43
C PRO A 303 21.30 -12.99 -6.42
N GLY A 304 21.82 -14.13 -5.96
CA GLY A 304 22.44 -15.16 -6.81
C GLY A 304 21.48 -15.77 -7.84
N GLY A 305 20.17 -15.80 -7.56
CA GLY A 305 19.15 -16.33 -8.46
C GLY A 305 18.68 -15.36 -9.55
N ALA A 306 19.10 -14.09 -9.51
CA ALA A 306 18.53 -13.03 -10.33
C ALA A 306 18.61 -13.31 -11.84
N GLU A 307 19.77 -13.74 -12.33
CA GLU A 307 19.99 -14.02 -13.75
C GLU A 307 19.13 -15.19 -14.24
N ALA A 308 19.10 -16.28 -13.48
CA ALA A 308 18.32 -17.47 -13.82
C ALA A 308 16.81 -17.19 -13.80
N LEU A 309 16.31 -16.41 -12.81
CA LEU A 309 14.92 -15.99 -12.76
C LEU A 309 14.54 -15.05 -13.92
N ARG A 310 15.43 -14.13 -14.31
CA ARG A 310 15.23 -13.26 -15.49
C ARG A 310 15.15 -14.08 -16.78
N ALA A 311 16.05 -15.05 -16.95
CA ALA A 311 16.03 -15.96 -18.08
C ALA A 311 14.75 -16.80 -18.12
N LEU A 312 14.28 -17.29 -16.96
CA LEU A 312 13.02 -18.02 -16.85
C LEU A 312 11.81 -17.14 -17.17
N HIS A 313 11.77 -15.90 -16.67
CA HIS A 313 10.70 -14.96 -17.00
C HIS A 313 10.62 -14.73 -18.52
N HIS A 314 11.76 -14.51 -19.18
CA HIS A 314 11.83 -14.40 -20.65
C HIS A 314 11.29 -15.65 -21.35
N ASP A 315 11.73 -16.85 -20.94
CA ASP A 315 11.30 -18.12 -21.51
C ASP A 315 9.79 -18.37 -21.36
N MET A 316 9.26 -18.15 -20.16
CA MET A 316 7.85 -18.42 -19.84
C MET A 316 6.90 -17.41 -20.48
N THR A 317 7.27 -16.12 -20.55
CA THR A 317 6.39 -15.05 -21.01
C THR A 317 6.63 -14.63 -22.45
N GLY A 318 7.85 -14.78 -22.95
CA GLY A 318 8.31 -14.20 -24.22
C GLY A 318 8.63 -12.70 -24.15
N ALA A 319 8.71 -12.10 -22.95
CA ALA A 319 9.04 -10.68 -22.76
C ALA A 319 10.40 -10.33 -23.38
N SER A 320 10.46 -9.28 -24.20
CA SER A 320 11.70 -8.86 -24.88
C SER A 320 12.36 -7.65 -24.24
N GLU A 321 11.71 -7.07 -23.21
CA GLU A 321 12.16 -5.90 -22.50
C GLU A 321 13.42 -6.20 -21.68
N PRO A 322 14.43 -5.31 -21.70
CA PRO A 322 15.70 -5.53 -21.01
C PRO A 322 15.59 -5.44 -19.47
N GLY A 323 14.46 -4.97 -18.94
CA GLY A 323 14.22 -4.77 -17.51
C GLY A 323 12.85 -4.12 -17.26
N PHE A 324 12.58 -3.74 -16.02
CA PHE A 324 11.31 -3.18 -15.58
C PHE A 324 11.09 -1.74 -16.04
N ALA A 325 12.15 -0.91 -16.08
CA ALA A 325 12.01 0.52 -16.37
C ALA A 325 11.28 0.85 -17.70
N PRO A 326 11.56 0.17 -18.84
CA PRO A 326 10.78 0.34 -20.07
C PRO A 326 9.30 -0.04 -19.94
N VAL A 327 9.00 -1.08 -19.16
CA VAL A 327 7.62 -1.53 -18.89
C VAL A 327 6.88 -0.49 -18.05
N ALA A 328 7.53 0.02 -17.00
CA ALA A 328 7.00 1.10 -16.16
C ALA A 328 6.72 2.37 -16.97
N ARG A 329 7.66 2.80 -17.81
CA ARG A 329 7.47 3.97 -18.68
C ARG A 329 6.30 3.77 -19.65
N THR A 330 6.15 2.58 -20.23
CA THR A 330 5.03 2.25 -21.12
C THR A 330 3.70 2.32 -20.38
N GLY A 331 3.60 1.70 -19.20
CA GLY A 331 2.40 1.77 -18.36
C GLY A 331 2.03 3.21 -17.96
N LYS A 332 3.01 4.03 -17.59
CA LYS A 332 2.82 5.46 -17.31
C LYS A 332 2.26 6.23 -18.52
N LEU A 333 2.84 6.03 -19.71
CA LEU A 333 2.37 6.68 -20.94
C LEU A 333 0.95 6.27 -21.35
N GLU A 334 0.61 4.99 -21.18
CA GLU A 334 -0.75 4.50 -21.45
C GLU A 334 -1.76 5.14 -20.51
N VAL A 335 -1.52 5.11 -19.20
CA VAL A 335 -2.41 5.69 -18.20
C VAL A 335 -2.60 7.20 -18.42
N LEU A 336 -1.53 7.92 -18.76
CA LEU A 336 -1.62 9.35 -19.09
C LEU A 336 -2.53 9.64 -20.29
N ARG A 337 -2.64 8.71 -21.24
CA ARG A 337 -3.45 8.86 -22.47
C ARG A 337 -4.89 8.40 -22.33
N THR A 338 -5.18 7.53 -21.36
CA THR A 338 -6.51 6.90 -21.25
C THR A 338 -7.21 7.17 -19.92
N GLY A 339 -6.51 7.05 -18.79
CA GLY A 339 -7.10 7.15 -17.44
C GLY A 339 -6.86 8.47 -16.73
N LEU A 340 -5.88 9.25 -17.17
CA LEU A 340 -5.55 10.59 -16.67
C LEU A 340 -5.56 11.65 -17.78
N ALA A 341 -6.24 11.40 -18.91
CA ALA A 341 -6.19 12.36 -20.02
C ALA A 341 -7.00 13.63 -19.71
N THR A 342 -7.98 13.58 -18.80
CA THR A 342 -8.60 14.77 -18.18
C THR A 342 -7.57 15.65 -17.48
N GLU A 343 -6.73 15.06 -16.62
CA GLU A 343 -5.72 15.79 -15.88
C GLU A 343 -4.61 16.33 -16.82
N VAL A 344 -4.20 15.55 -17.82
CA VAL A 344 -3.27 16.01 -18.87
C VAL A 344 -3.85 17.18 -19.66
N ALA A 345 -5.11 17.10 -20.08
CA ALA A 345 -5.77 18.18 -20.80
C ALA A 345 -5.82 19.48 -19.97
N ARG A 346 -5.96 19.38 -18.64
CA ARG A 346 -5.85 20.55 -17.76
C ARG A 346 -4.45 21.13 -17.76
N LEU A 347 -3.41 20.30 -17.63
CA LEU A 347 -2.01 20.74 -17.70
C LEU A 347 -1.71 21.44 -19.04
N GLU A 348 -2.20 20.90 -20.16
CA GLU A 348 -2.02 21.52 -21.47
C GLU A 348 -2.67 22.91 -21.57
N ARG A 349 -3.90 23.08 -21.05
CA ARG A 349 -4.57 24.39 -20.99
C ARG A 349 -3.76 25.39 -20.16
N VAL A 350 -3.23 24.96 -19.01
CA VAL A 350 -2.39 25.83 -18.15
C VAL A 350 -1.10 26.22 -18.88
N LEU A 351 -0.45 25.28 -19.57
CA LEU A 351 0.75 25.57 -20.38
C LEU A 351 0.48 26.58 -21.50
N GLU A 352 -0.67 26.48 -22.18
CA GLU A 352 -1.09 27.45 -23.18
C GLU A 352 -1.24 28.85 -22.61
N HIS A 353 -1.85 28.93 -21.42
CA HIS A 353 -2.09 30.18 -20.72
C HIS A 353 -0.78 30.88 -20.34
N ILE A 354 0.22 30.12 -19.87
CA ILE A 354 1.53 30.65 -19.49
C ILE A 354 2.52 30.79 -20.66
N GLY A 355 2.06 30.57 -21.90
CA GLY A 355 2.83 30.89 -23.12
C GLY A 355 3.74 29.77 -23.63
N VAL A 356 3.68 28.56 -23.09
CA VAL A 356 4.34 27.37 -23.67
C VAL A 356 3.46 26.87 -24.80
N ARG A 357 3.76 27.27 -26.04
CA ARG A 357 2.94 27.01 -27.25
C ARG A 357 3.65 26.16 -28.32
N ASP A 358 4.68 25.44 -27.92
CA ASP A 358 5.45 24.60 -28.82
C ASP A 358 4.57 23.52 -29.48
N PRO A 359 4.76 23.20 -30.76
CA PRO A 359 3.97 22.19 -31.46
C PRO A 359 4.03 20.79 -30.84
N ASP A 360 5.13 20.48 -30.15
CA ASP A 360 5.40 19.18 -29.53
C ASP A 360 5.14 19.15 -28.02
N ARG A 361 4.46 20.16 -27.47
CA ARG A 361 4.21 20.32 -26.04
C ARG A 361 3.49 19.13 -25.39
N GLY A 362 2.45 18.60 -26.03
CA GLY A 362 1.69 17.46 -25.49
C GLY A 362 2.57 16.22 -25.35
N ASP A 363 3.31 15.87 -26.40
CA ASP A 363 4.33 14.81 -26.39
C ASP A 363 5.37 15.05 -25.29
N ALA A 364 5.92 16.26 -25.20
CA ALA A 364 6.94 16.61 -24.21
C ALA A 364 6.42 16.52 -22.76
N LEU A 365 5.16 16.91 -22.52
CA LEU A 365 4.51 16.80 -21.21
C LEU A 365 4.34 15.33 -20.80
N LEU A 366 3.80 14.51 -21.70
CA LEU A 366 3.59 13.07 -21.46
C LEU A 366 4.92 12.36 -21.17
N GLU A 367 5.94 12.66 -21.98
CA GLU A 367 7.28 12.08 -21.84
C GLU A 367 7.96 12.52 -20.54
N LEU A 368 7.81 13.80 -20.15
CA LEU A 368 8.34 14.29 -18.89
C LEU A 368 7.65 13.60 -17.69
N LEU A 369 6.31 13.53 -17.67
CA LEU A 369 5.55 12.86 -16.61
C LEU A 369 5.89 11.37 -16.50
N ALA A 370 6.00 10.68 -17.64
CA ALA A 370 6.35 9.26 -17.67
C ALA A 370 7.81 8.98 -17.23
N SER A 371 8.68 9.98 -17.31
CA SER A 371 10.10 9.86 -16.95
C SER A 371 10.41 10.23 -15.49
N VAL A 372 9.43 10.71 -14.71
CA VAL A 372 9.68 11.07 -13.29
C VAL A 372 10.03 9.78 -12.51
N PRO A 373 11.20 9.68 -11.87
CA PRO A 373 11.65 8.45 -11.21
C PRO A 373 11.01 8.26 -9.82
N ALA A 374 10.65 9.35 -9.15
CA ALA A 374 9.90 9.37 -7.90
C ALA A 374 8.39 9.49 -8.13
N TYR A 375 7.61 9.50 -7.05
CA TYR A 375 6.17 9.74 -7.11
C TYR A 375 5.84 11.15 -7.58
N ARG A 376 6.50 12.18 -7.04
CA ARG A 376 6.30 13.58 -7.47
C ARG A 376 7.47 14.47 -7.04
N PRO A 377 7.69 15.61 -7.73
CA PRO A 377 8.44 16.71 -7.14
C PRO A 377 7.64 17.36 -6.01
N TYR A 378 8.35 17.82 -4.98
CA TYR A 378 7.77 18.60 -3.89
C TYR A 378 8.06 20.08 -4.10
N VAL A 379 7.02 20.82 -4.46
CA VAL A 379 7.05 22.26 -4.72
C VAL A 379 5.90 22.91 -3.96
N VAL A 380 6.10 24.14 -3.49
CA VAL A 380 5.07 24.92 -2.81
C VAL A 380 4.73 26.12 -3.66
N ALA A 381 3.43 26.36 -3.84
CA ALA A 381 2.94 27.44 -4.68
C ALA A 381 3.54 28.78 -4.23
N ARG A 382 4.17 29.50 -5.18
CA ARG A 382 4.78 30.84 -4.98
C ARG A 382 6.03 30.85 -4.08
N GLU A 383 6.58 29.69 -3.73
CA GLU A 383 7.90 29.58 -3.12
C GLU A 383 8.95 29.11 -4.16
N PRO A 384 10.23 29.45 -4.00
CA PRO A 384 11.29 28.87 -4.81
C PRO A 384 11.33 27.35 -4.68
N ALA A 385 11.54 26.63 -5.78
CA ALA A 385 11.77 25.19 -5.73
C ALA A 385 13.00 24.85 -4.89
N THR A 386 12.93 23.71 -4.20
CA THR A 386 14.06 23.16 -3.46
C THR A 386 15.11 22.57 -4.40
N ALA A 387 16.34 22.38 -3.90
CA ALA A 387 17.39 21.73 -4.67
C ALA A 387 17.01 20.29 -5.04
N GLU A 388 16.30 19.59 -4.15
CA GLU A 388 15.79 18.24 -4.36
C GLU A 388 14.81 18.18 -5.53
N ALA A 389 13.84 19.10 -5.58
CA ALA A 389 12.88 19.16 -6.69
C ALA A 389 13.56 19.50 -8.03
N ALA A 390 14.51 20.44 -8.01
CA ALA A 390 15.30 20.81 -9.19
C ALA A 390 16.16 19.65 -9.70
N ASN A 391 16.82 18.91 -8.79
CA ASN A 391 17.63 17.74 -9.14
C ASN A 391 16.77 16.61 -9.72
N LEU A 392 15.61 16.33 -9.11
CA LEU A 392 14.67 15.32 -9.59
C LEU A 392 14.20 15.61 -11.02
N LEU A 393 13.79 16.85 -11.31
CA LEU A 393 13.37 17.23 -12.66
C LEU A 393 14.55 17.31 -13.64
N GLY A 394 15.74 17.67 -13.16
CA GLY A 394 16.97 17.57 -13.94
C GLY A 394 17.29 16.13 -14.38
N GLU A 395 17.15 15.16 -13.47
CA GLU A 395 17.28 13.73 -13.77
C GLU A 395 16.18 13.25 -14.72
N THR A 396 14.93 13.65 -14.46
CA THR A 396 13.76 13.33 -15.30
C THR A 396 14.00 13.73 -16.76
N LEU A 397 14.60 14.90 -17.01
CA LEU A 397 14.90 15.39 -18.35
C LEU A 397 15.89 14.50 -19.13
N THR A 398 16.70 13.69 -18.45
CA THR A 398 17.61 12.74 -19.13
C THR A 398 16.89 11.56 -19.78
N GLY A 399 15.69 11.23 -19.28
CA GLY A 399 14.82 10.19 -19.85
C GLY A 399 13.97 10.67 -21.03
N VAL A 400 13.92 11.99 -21.28
CA VAL A 400 13.09 12.56 -22.35
C VAL A 400 13.81 12.47 -23.71
N PRO A 401 13.12 12.04 -24.79
CA PRO A 401 13.71 12.01 -26.13
C PRO A 401 14.31 13.35 -26.57
N GLY A 402 15.51 13.32 -27.14
CA GLY A 402 16.27 14.54 -27.50
C GLY A 402 15.50 15.53 -28.41
N ARG A 403 14.58 15.04 -29.25
CA ARG A 403 13.70 15.87 -30.09
C ARG A 403 12.75 16.78 -29.28
N LEU A 404 12.39 16.37 -28.06
CA LEU A 404 11.45 17.05 -27.16
C LEU A 404 12.16 17.84 -26.06
N ALA A 405 13.48 17.70 -25.91
CA ALA A 405 14.23 18.14 -24.73
C ALA A 405 14.11 19.66 -24.46
N ALA A 406 14.04 20.49 -25.50
CA ALA A 406 13.90 21.94 -25.34
C ALA A 406 12.52 22.32 -24.77
N THR A 407 11.45 21.73 -25.30
CA THR A 407 10.09 21.93 -24.81
C THR A 407 9.89 21.33 -23.42
N ALA A 408 10.39 20.12 -23.18
CA ALA A 408 10.35 19.49 -21.87
C ALA A 408 11.07 20.30 -20.80
N ARG A 409 12.20 20.95 -21.13
CA ARG A 409 12.90 21.84 -20.20
C ARG A 409 12.03 23.03 -19.78
N ARG A 410 11.36 23.70 -20.73
CA ARG A 410 10.41 24.78 -20.40
C ARG A 410 9.25 24.31 -19.52
N ILE A 411 8.76 23.08 -19.76
CA ILE A 411 7.71 22.47 -18.93
C ILE A 411 8.26 22.16 -17.52
N ALA A 412 9.48 21.66 -17.42
CA ALA A 412 10.14 21.40 -16.14
C ALA A 412 10.36 22.70 -15.35
N ASP A 413 10.78 23.77 -16.01
CA ASP A 413 10.89 25.10 -15.40
C ASP A 413 9.54 25.57 -14.85
N ALA A 414 8.45 25.43 -15.63
CA ALA A 414 7.10 25.71 -15.14
C ALA A 414 6.73 24.86 -13.91
N ALA A 415 7.11 23.57 -13.91
CA ALA A 415 6.87 22.65 -12.81
C ALA A 415 7.69 22.97 -11.54
N LEU A 416 8.80 23.69 -11.65
CA LEU A 416 9.65 24.15 -10.55
C LEU A 416 9.16 25.45 -9.88
N GLY A 417 7.88 25.78 -10.03
CA GLY A 417 7.26 26.91 -9.34
C GLY A 417 7.33 28.24 -10.10
N HIS A 418 7.76 28.25 -11.37
CA HIS A 418 7.63 29.43 -12.22
C HIS A 418 6.17 29.78 -12.53
N ASP A 419 5.26 28.79 -12.54
CA ASP A 419 3.82 29.00 -12.48
C ASP A 419 3.21 28.19 -11.33
N ALA A 420 2.44 28.86 -10.47
CA ALA A 420 1.96 28.26 -9.23
C ALA A 420 0.88 27.19 -9.45
N GLU A 421 -0.01 27.37 -10.44
CA GLU A 421 -1.01 26.34 -10.74
C GLU A 421 -0.35 25.15 -11.41
N PHE A 422 0.45 25.37 -12.45
CA PHE A 422 1.10 24.29 -13.19
C PHE A 422 1.99 23.43 -12.29
N ALA A 423 2.81 24.04 -11.44
CA ALA A 423 3.70 23.33 -10.52
C ALA A 423 2.93 22.37 -9.59
N VAL A 424 1.85 22.86 -8.98
CA VAL A 424 1.00 22.05 -8.10
C VAL A 424 0.34 20.91 -8.87
N ARG A 425 -0.28 21.22 -10.02
CA ARG A 425 -1.01 20.22 -10.83
C ARG A 425 -0.08 19.16 -11.39
N PHE A 426 1.08 19.55 -11.92
CA PHE A 426 2.07 18.62 -12.45
C PHE A 426 2.47 17.61 -11.38
N ALA A 427 2.73 18.08 -10.16
CA ALA A 427 3.13 17.22 -9.06
C ALA A 427 2.00 16.28 -8.59
N GLN A 428 0.74 16.75 -8.56
CA GLN A 428 -0.42 15.89 -8.28
C GLN A 428 -0.60 14.81 -9.36
N VAL A 429 -0.48 15.16 -10.64
CA VAL A 429 -0.60 14.21 -11.75
C VAL A 429 0.56 13.20 -11.74
N ALA A 430 1.79 13.65 -11.52
CA ALA A 430 2.95 12.77 -11.40
C ALA A 430 2.72 11.65 -10.36
N SER A 431 2.14 12.00 -9.20
CA SER A 431 1.86 11.02 -8.14
C SER A 431 0.84 9.95 -8.58
N ALA A 432 -0.21 10.35 -9.29
CA ALA A 432 -1.21 9.43 -9.82
C ALA A 432 -0.63 8.53 -10.92
N VAL A 433 0.24 9.07 -11.77
CA VAL A 433 0.93 8.34 -12.83
C VAL A 433 1.88 7.29 -12.25
N ALA A 434 2.58 7.61 -11.16
CA ALA A 434 3.45 6.65 -10.47
C ALA A 434 2.64 5.45 -9.96
N ALA A 435 1.54 5.67 -9.23
CA ALA A 435 0.71 4.58 -8.73
C ALA A 435 0.04 3.78 -9.87
N LYS A 436 -0.71 4.46 -10.74
CA LYS A 436 -1.55 3.79 -11.74
C LYS A 436 -0.75 3.23 -12.92
N GLY A 437 0.35 3.88 -13.30
CA GLY A 437 1.21 3.44 -14.40
C GLY A 437 2.23 2.38 -14.00
N VAL A 438 2.60 2.29 -12.71
CA VAL A 438 3.58 1.31 -12.21
C VAL A 438 2.88 0.22 -11.41
N GLU A 439 2.28 0.56 -10.27
CA GLU A 439 1.78 -0.43 -9.31
C GLU A 439 0.56 -1.20 -9.80
N ASP A 440 -0.32 -0.51 -10.54
CA ASP A 440 -1.58 -1.07 -11.05
C ASP A 440 -1.51 -1.35 -12.57
N ARG A 441 -0.29 -1.43 -13.12
CA ARG A 441 -0.09 -1.70 -14.55
C ARG A 441 1.20 -2.47 -14.79
N ALA A 442 2.34 -1.81 -14.63
CA ALA A 442 3.64 -2.42 -14.93
C ALA A 442 3.95 -3.63 -14.04
N PHE A 443 3.57 -3.59 -12.76
CA PHE A 443 3.73 -4.74 -11.85
C PHE A 443 2.99 -6.00 -12.30
N TYR A 444 1.92 -5.85 -13.07
CA TYR A 444 1.16 -6.97 -13.63
C TYR A 444 1.60 -7.32 -15.07
N ARG A 445 2.67 -6.69 -15.58
CA ARG A 445 3.23 -6.97 -16.91
C ARG A 445 4.63 -7.57 -16.88
N TRP A 446 5.37 -7.37 -15.79
CA TRP A 446 6.75 -7.82 -15.66
C TRP A 446 7.04 -8.26 -14.22
N TYR A 447 7.25 -9.56 -14.03
CA TYR A 447 7.42 -10.20 -12.72
C TYR A 447 8.41 -11.36 -12.83
N VAL A 448 9.69 -11.02 -12.79
CA VAL A 448 10.79 -11.98 -12.61
C VAL A 448 10.53 -12.85 -11.38
N LEU A 449 10.14 -12.19 -10.29
CA LEU A 449 9.58 -12.80 -9.10
C LEU A 449 8.48 -11.87 -8.56
N SER A 450 7.25 -12.37 -8.53
CA SER A 450 6.06 -11.58 -8.19
C SER A 450 6.00 -11.08 -6.75
N SER A 451 6.90 -11.55 -5.86
CA SER A 451 7.09 -10.96 -4.53
C SER A 451 7.78 -9.59 -4.57
N LEU A 452 8.51 -9.27 -5.64
CA LEU A 452 9.17 -7.96 -5.83
C LEU A 452 8.19 -6.91 -6.38
N ASN A 453 7.09 -7.36 -6.97
CA ASN A 453 6.00 -6.52 -7.49
C ASN A 453 5.04 -6.14 -6.37
N GLU A 454 5.56 -5.34 -5.44
CA GLU A 454 4.88 -4.88 -4.24
C GLU A 454 4.89 -3.35 -4.19
N VAL A 455 3.93 -2.73 -3.49
CA VAL A 455 3.87 -1.27 -3.27
C VAL A 455 5.21 -0.78 -2.68
N GLY A 456 5.86 0.18 -3.35
CA GLY A 456 7.23 0.64 -3.03
C GLY A 456 8.37 -0.32 -3.41
N GLY A 457 8.06 -1.41 -4.12
CA GLY A 457 9.00 -2.40 -4.62
C GLY A 457 9.72 -1.96 -5.90
N GLU A 458 10.89 -2.55 -6.12
CA GLU A 458 11.69 -2.37 -7.34
C GLU A 458 11.92 -3.74 -7.98
N PRO A 459 11.07 -4.15 -8.95
CA PRO A 459 11.13 -5.50 -9.51
C PRO A 459 12.48 -5.86 -10.14
N ASP A 460 13.27 -4.87 -10.56
CA ASP A 460 14.62 -5.10 -11.10
C ASP A 460 15.67 -5.42 -10.02
N GLU A 461 15.43 -5.07 -8.76
CA GLU A 461 16.36 -5.30 -7.66
C GLU A 461 16.05 -6.63 -6.95
N VAL A 462 16.65 -7.72 -7.45
CA VAL A 462 16.49 -9.04 -6.83
C VAL A 462 17.44 -9.16 -5.63
N GLY A 463 16.89 -9.02 -4.43
CA GLY A 463 17.61 -9.24 -3.17
C GLY A 463 18.45 -8.07 -2.68
N LEU A 464 18.89 -8.17 -1.42
CA LEU A 464 19.70 -7.17 -0.72
C LEU A 464 20.74 -7.87 0.16
N GLY A 465 21.99 -7.39 0.14
CA GLY A 465 23.02 -7.86 1.06
C GLY A 465 22.77 -7.40 2.50
N THR A 466 23.31 -8.12 3.48
CA THR A 466 23.17 -7.79 4.91
C THR A 466 23.69 -6.39 5.25
N GLU A 467 24.80 -5.97 4.64
CA GLU A 467 25.34 -4.61 4.85
C GLU A 467 24.42 -3.52 4.29
N GLY A 468 23.77 -3.77 3.15
CA GLY A 468 22.77 -2.84 2.59
C GLY A 468 21.58 -2.67 3.53
N PHE A 469 21.08 -3.77 4.11
CA PHE A 469 20.05 -3.72 5.15
C PHE A 469 20.52 -2.94 6.39
N HIS A 470 21.72 -3.22 6.91
CA HIS A 470 22.26 -2.53 8.08
C HIS A 470 22.50 -1.04 7.82
N ALA A 471 22.89 -0.65 6.60
CA ALA A 471 23.03 0.74 6.20
C ALA A 471 21.67 1.47 6.23
N TYR A 472 20.62 0.84 5.67
CA TYR A 472 19.26 1.37 5.76
C TYR A 472 18.80 1.51 7.21
N ALA A 473 18.95 0.47 8.04
CA ALA A 473 18.54 0.50 9.43
C ALA A 473 19.29 1.58 10.24
N ARG A 474 20.60 1.77 10.01
CA ARG A 474 21.37 2.88 10.63
C ARG A 474 20.85 4.25 10.19
N SER A 475 20.56 4.41 8.90
CA SER A 475 19.98 5.66 8.36
C SER A 475 18.63 5.97 8.98
N MET A 476 17.74 4.97 9.06
CA MET A 476 16.42 5.08 9.69
C MET A 476 16.54 5.47 11.17
N HIS A 477 17.40 4.78 11.93
CA HIS A 477 17.64 5.10 13.34
C HIS A 477 18.15 6.53 13.56
N ALA A 478 19.02 7.01 12.67
CA ALA A 478 19.63 8.34 12.79
C ALA A 478 18.69 9.49 12.39
N SER A 479 17.79 9.26 11.43
CA SER A 479 16.99 10.32 10.80
C SER A 479 15.50 10.27 11.14
N ARG A 480 14.93 9.08 11.28
CA ARG A 480 13.49 8.83 11.49
C ARG A 480 13.27 7.59 12.38
N PRO A 481 13.76 7.59 13.64
CA PRO A 481 13.66 6.42 14.52
C PRO A 481 12.22 6.03 14.87
N ASP A 482 11.27 6.94 14.68
CA ASP A 482 9.86 6.78 15.02
C ASP A 482 8.96 6.55 13.79
N ALA A 483 9.55 6.37 12.58
CA ALA A 483 8.82 5.99 11.38
C ALA A 483 8.24 4.58 11.49
N MET A 484 7.13 4.30 10.81
CA MET A 484 6.52 2.97 10.82
C MET A 484 7.34 1.98 9.97
N THR A 485 7.35 0.70 10.35
CA THR A 485 7.80 -0.41 9.49
C THR A 485 6.64 -1.37 9.27
N ALA A 486 6.47 -1.89 8.05
CA ALA A 486 5.38 -2.82 7.74
C ALA A 486 5.87 -4.01 6.91
N LEU A 487 5.14 -5.12 6.95
CA LEU A 487 5.33 -6.26 6.05
C LEU A 487 4.07 -6.61 5.25
N SER A 488 2.89 -6.36 5.80
CA SER A 488 1.60 -6.48 5.10
C SER A 488 0.77 -5.25 5.41
N THR A 489 -0.06 -4.82 4.47
CA THR A 489 -1.03 -3.76 4.66
C THR A 489 -2.34 -4.12 3.94
N HIS A 490 -3.33 -3.25 4.01
CA HIS A 490 -4.56 -3.40 3.25
C HIS A 490 -4.38 -3.09 1.74
N ASP A 491 -3.21 -2.60 1.33
CA ASP A 491 -2.90 -2.28 -0.08
C ASP A 491 -1.71 -3.06 -0.65
N THR A 492 -0.95 -3.80 0.18
CA THR A 492 0.06 -4.73 -0.33
C THR A 492 -0.58 -5.69 -1.32
N LYS A 493 0.06 -5.86 -2.49
CA LYS A 493 -0.39 -6.76 -3.56
C LYS A 493 -0.40 -8.21 -3.10
N ARG A 494 0.49 -8.60 -2.18
CA ARG A 494 0.58 -9.93 -1.57
C ARG A 494 0.96 -9.79 -0.10
N SER A 495 0.43 -10.63 0.77
CA SER A 495 0.85 -10.69 2.17
C SER A 495 2.28 -11.20 2.34
N GLU A 496 2.87 -10.87 3.48
CA GLU A 496 4.25 -11.21 3.86
C GLU A 496 4.60 -12.70 3.73
N ASP A 497 3.70 -13.64 4.05
CA ASP A 497 4.06 -15.07 3.96
C ASP A 497 3.90 -15.64 2.55
N VAL A 498 3.09 -15.01 1.70
CA VAL A 498 3.10 -15.28 0.25
C VAL A 498 4.45 -14.86 -0.32
N ARG A 499 4.92 -13.65 0.04
CA ARG A 499 6.20 -13.12 -0.43
C ARG A 499 7.39 -13.89 0.16
N ALA A 500 7.34 -14.29 1.42
CA ALA A 500 8.36 -15.11 2.07
C ALA A 500 8.59 -16.46 1.37
N ARG A 501 7.50 -17.13 0.97
CA ARG A 501 7.62 -18.38 0.20
C ARG A 501 8.18 -18.14 -1.21
N LEU A 502 7.73 -17.08 -1.88
CA LEU A 502 8.23 -16.71 -3.21
C LEU A 502 9.72 -16.35 -3.19
N ALA A 503 10.21 -15.69 -2.13
CA ALA A 503 11.62 -15.32 -1.98
C ALA A 503 12.56 -16.55 -2.06
N VAL A 504 12.12 -17.71 -1.58
CA VAL A 504 12.89 -18.97 -1.65
C VAL A 504 13.16 -19.41 -3.09
N LEU A 505 12.29 -19.07 -4.05
CA LEU A 505 12.49 -19.42 -5.45
C LEU A 505 13.78 -18.83 -6.03
N ALA A 506 14.30 -17.75 -5.43
CA ALA A 506 15.59 -17.18 -5.81
C ALA A 506 16.79 -18.03 -5.38
N GLU A 507 16.65 -18.93 -4.41
CA GLU A 507 17.70 -19.89 -4.04
C GLU A 507 17.65 -21.19 -4.87
N VAL A 508 16.50 -21.48 -5.48
CA VAL A 508 16.27 -22.70 -6.28
C VAL A 508 15.76 -22.41 -7.69
N PRO A 509 16.36 -21.46 -8.44
CA PRO A 509 15.81 -20.99 -9.71
C PRO A 509 15.71 -22.09 -10.77
N ASP A 510 16.65 -23.05 -10.78
CA ASP A 510 16.65 -24.16 -11.73
C ASP A 510 15.55 -25.20 -11.42
N GLU A 511 15.33 -25.51 -10.14
CA GLU A 511 14.24 -26.39 -9.73
C GLU A 511 12.88 -25.75 -10.00
N TRP A 512 12.76 -24.44 -9.72
CA TRP A 512 11.58 -23.66 -10.07
C TRP A 512 11.31 -23.69 -11.57
N ALA A 513 12.34 -23.46 -12.39
CA ALA A 513 12.25 -23.51 -13.85
C ALA A 513 11.78 -24.88 -14.35
N ALA A 514 12.34 -25.97 -13.80
CA ALA A 514 11.93 -27.32 -14.16
C ALA A 514 10.47 -27.60 -13.78
N ALA A 515 10.07 -27.21 -12.56
CA ALA A 515 8.71 -27.40 -12.05
C ALA A 515 7.67 -26.66 -12.89
N VAL A 516 7.85 -25.35 -13.10
CA VAL A 516 6.87 -24.53 -13.82
C VAL A 516 6.73 -24.92 -15.28
N ARG A 517 7.83 -25.31 -15.96
CA ARG A 517 7.78 -25.84 -17.33
C ARG A 517 7.03 -27.17 -17.39
N GLY A 518 7.24 -28.03 -16.39
CA GLY A 518 6.53 -29.30 -16.26
C GLY A 518 5.02 -29.09 -16.09
N TRP A 519 4.63 -28.19 -15.18
CA TRP A 519 3.23 -27.87 -14.93
C TRP A 519 2.58 -27.19 -16.14
N GLU A 520 3.24 -26.23 -16.76
CA GLU A 520 2.73 -25.56 -17.96
C GLU A 520 2.54 -26.54 -19.12
N LYS A 521 3.45 -27.51 -19.28
CA LYS A 521 3.32 -28.59 -20.27
C LYS A 521 2.13 -29.51 -19.94
N ALA A 522 1.98 -29.91 -18.67
CA ALA A 522 0.87 -30.75 -18.24
C ALA A 522 -0.48 -30.04 -18.40
N ALA A 523 -0.54 -28.75 -18.06
CA ALA A 523 -1.73 -27.92 -18.13
C ALA A 523 -2.15 -27.56 -19.57
N GLN A 524 -1.33 -27.84 -20.59
CA GLN A 524 -1.75 -27.67 -22.00
C GLN A 524 -3.04 -28.43 -22.32
N ARG A 525 -3.29 -29.57 -21.66
CA ARG A 525 -4.52 -30.35 -21.82
C ARG A 525 -5.79 -29.62 -21.39
N HIS A 526 -5.65 -28.58 -20.56
CA HIS A 526 -6.74 -27.78 -20.00
C HIS A 526 -6.97 -26.47 -20.75
N ARG A 527 -6.12 -26.15 -21.73
CA ARG A 527 -6.25 -24.91 -22.50
C ARG A 527 -7.34 -25.09 -23.56
N SER A 528 -8.42 -24.35 -23.41
CA SER A 528 -9.49 -24.25 -24.40
C SER A 528 -9.84 -22.78 -24.63
N GLY A 529 -9.50 -22.25 -25.80
CA GLY A 529 -9.86 -20.88 -26.19
C GLY A 529 -8.71 -19.87 -26.03
N PRO A 530 -9.03 -18.56 -25.97
CA PRO A 530 -8.05 -17.49 -26.10
C PRO A 530 -7.21 -17.21 -24.85
N GLY A 531 -7.59 -17.72 -23.67
CA GLY A 531 -6.91 -17.45 -22.40
C GLY A 531 -6.62 -18.70 -21.55
N PRO A 532 -5.77 -18.59 -20.52
CA PRO A 532 -4.91 -17.44 -20.23
C PRO A 532 -3.76 -17.33 -21.25
N ASP A 533 -3.21 -16.14 -21.46
CA ASP A 533 -1.96 -16.00 -22.20
C ASP A 533 -0.76 -16.52 -21.39
N ARG A 534 0.45 -16.40 -21.96
CA ARG A 534 1.69 -16.86 -21.31
C ARG A 534 2.05 -16.07 -20.04
N TYR A 535 1.71 -14.79 -20.00
CA TYR A 535 1.99 -13.93 -18.85
C TYR A 535 1.07 -14.33 -17.71
N ASP A 536 -0.23 -14.37 -17.97
CA ASP A 536 -1.24 -14.68 -16.96
C ASP A 536 -1.05 -16.10 -16.41
N ALA A 537 -0.66 -17.06 -17.26
CA ALA A 537 -0.30 -18.40 -16.82
C ALA A 537 0.94 -18.43 -15.91
N TYR A 538 2.00 -17.68 -16.24
CA TYR A 538 3.19 -17.62 -15.38
C TYR A 538 2.89 -16.95 -14.03
N LEU A 539 2.06 -15.90 -14.02
CA LEU A 539 1.60 -15.27 -12.77
C LEU A 539 0.74 -16.23 -11.94
N PHE A 540 -0.14 -17.01 -12.59
CA PHE A 540 -0.92 -18.05 -11.95
C PHE A 540 -0.02 -19.04 -11.21
N TRP A 541 1.04 -19.56 -11.83
CA TRP A 541 1.92 -20.55 -11.19
C TRP A 541 2.67 -19.98 -9.97
N GLN A 542 3.20 -18.77 -10.07
CA GLN A 542 3.83 -18.12 -8.91
C GLN A 542 2.81 -17.89 -7.79
N THR A 543 1.62 -17.40 -8.14
CA THR A 543 0.54 -17.15 -7.16
C THR A 543 0.08 -18.45 -6.50
N LEU A 544 -0.04 -19.54 -7.26
CA LEU A 544 -0.42 -20.85 -6.76
C LEU A 544 0.58 -21.35 -5.72
N VAL A 545 1.88 -21.28 -6.01
CA VAL A 545 2.93 -21.65 -5.06
C VAL A 545 2.91 -20.73 -3.84
N GLY A 546 2.93 -19.42 -4.04
CA GLY A 546 2.99 -18.42 -2.98
C GLY A 546 1.82 -18.52 -2.00
N ALA A 547 0.59 -18.64 -2.51
CA ALA A 547 -0.63 -18.68 -1.71
C ALA A 547 -1.10 -20.10 -1.33
N TRP A 548 -0.36 -21.15 -1.70
CA TRP A 548 -0.77 -22.54 -1.46
C TRP A 548 -1.10 -22.83 0.02
N PRO A 549 -2.19 -23.57 0.33
CA PRO A 549 -3.26 -23.95 -0.60
C PRO A 549 -4.21 -22.76 -0.88
N ILE A 550 -4.65 -22.63 -2.13
CA ILE A 550 -5.63 -21.63 -2.56
C ILE A 550 -6.73 -22.29 -3.39
N GLY A 551 -7.98 -21.93 -3.09
CA GLY A 551 -9.15 -22.43 -3.80
C GLY A 551 -9.43 -21.71 -5.13
N PRO A 552 -10.25 -22.29 -6.02
CA PRO A 552 -10.54 -21.74 -7.34
C PRO A 552 -11.15 -20.34 -7.30
N ASP A 553 -12.05 -20.05 -6.36
CA ASP A 553 -12.73 -18.76 -6.33
C ASP A 553 -11.78 -17.61 -5.99
N ARG A 554 -10.90 -17.80 -4.99
CA ARG A 554 -9.85 -16.83 -4.64
C ARG A 554 -8.86 -16.63 -5.79
N MET A 555 -8.43 -17.71 -6.44
CA MET A 555 -7.52 -17.64 -7.58
C MET A 555 -8.13 -16.92 -8.78
N LYS A 556 -9.39 -17.23 -9.14
CA LYS A 556 -10.11 -16.58 -10.24
C LYS A 556 -10.32 -15.10 -9.97
N ALA A 557 -10.76 -14.74 -8.75
CA ALA A 557 -10.93 -13.35 -8.36
C ALA A 557 -9.62 -12.55 -8.47
N TYR A 558 -8.52 -13.10 -7.94
CA TYR A 558 -7.21 -12.51 -8.04
C TYR A 558 -6.75 -12.36 -9.50
N LEU A 559 -6.79 -13.44 -10.29
CA LEU A 559 -6.24 -13.41 -11.65
C LEU A 559 -7.07 -12.49 -12.55
N ARG A 560 -8.40 -12.47 -12.40
CA ARG A 560 -9.25 -11.52 -13.13
C ARG A 560 -8.88 -10.07 -12.83
N LYS A 561 -8.64 -9.73 -11.57
CA LYS A 561 -8.13 -8.40 -11.19
C LYS A 561 -6.77 -8.15 -11.84
N ALA A 562 -5.81 -9.06 -11.67
CA ALA A 562 -4.47 -8.94 -12.23
C ALA A 562 -4.47 -8.73 -13.76
N MET A 563 -5.29 -9.48 -14.50
CA MET A 563 -5.43 -9.36 -15.96
C MET A 563 -5.97 -7.98 -16.38
N ARG A 564 -6.97 -7.47 -15.65
CA ARG A 564 -7.56 -6.15 -15.93
C ARG A 564 -6.65 -4.99 -15.54
N GLU A 565 -5.86 -5.13 -14.47
CA GLU A 565 -4.79 -4.17 -14.13
C GLU A 565 -3.68 -4.21 -15.20
N ALA A 566 -3.30 -5.40 -15.66
CA ALA A 566 -2.31 -5.56 -16.72
C ALA A 566 -2.77 -4.93 -18.03
N ASP A 567 -4.07 -4.95 -18.35
CA ASP A 567 -4.65 -4.31 -19.55
C ASP A 567 -3.89 -4.70 -20.83
N ARG A 568 -3.72 -6.01 -21.01
CA ARG A 568 -3.05 -6.63 -22.17
C ARG A 568 -4.05 -7.37 -23.05
N SER A 569 -4.84 -8.22 -22.41
CA SER A 569 -5.82 -9.11 -23.04
C SER A 569 -7.27 -8.76 -22.67
N THR A 570 -7.47 -8.16 -21.50
CA THR A 570 -8.76 -7.64 -21.00
C THR A 570 -8.48 -6.43 -20.11
N SER A 571 -9.46 -5.55 -19.92
CA SER A 571 -9.31 -4.33 -19.11
C SER A 571 -10.55 -4.05 -18.28
N TRP A 572 -10.45 -3.10 -17.35
CA TRP A 572 -11.61 -2.63 -16.58
C TRP A 572 -12.66 -1.92 -17.44
N THR A 573 -12.24 -1.24 -18.51
CA THR A 573 -13.12 -0.42 -19.36
C THR A 573 -13.65 -1.17 -20.56
N THR A 574 -12.89 -2.14 -21.08
CA THR A 574 -13.30 -2.99 -22.21
C THR A 574 -13.02 -4.45 -21.88
N PRO A 575 -13.83 -5.09 -21.00
CA PRO A 575 -13.61 -6.48 -20.63
C PRO A 575 -13.74 -7.45 -21.82
N ASP A 576 -12.73 -8.26 -22.08
CA ASP A 576 -12.80 -9.37 -23.04
C ASP A 576 -13.42 -10.59 -22.34
N THR A 577 -14.74 -10.68 -22.42
CA THR A 577 -15.50 -11.75 -21.77
C THR A 577 -15.10 -13.15 -22.26
N PRO A 578 -14.92 -13.41 -23.58
CA PRO A 578 -14.38 -14.68 -24.05
C PRO A 578 -13.01 -15.07 -23.45
N TYR A 579 -12.09 -14.12 -23.32
CA TYR A 579 -10.79 -14.35 -22.69
C TYR A 579 -10.89 -14.64 -21.19
N GLU A 580 -11.69 -13.86 -20.45
CA GLU A 580 -11.90 -14.07 -19.02
C GLU A 580 -12.55 -15.43 -18.74
N GLN A 581 -13.55 -15.82 -19.52
CA GLN A 581 -14.22 -17.13 -19.38
C GLN A 581 -13.31 -18.30 -19.73
N ALA A 582 -12.48 -18.19 -20.78
CA ALA A 582 -11.51 -19.23 -21.13
C ALA A 582 -10.46 -19.39 -20.03
N THR A 583 -10.03 -18.28 -19.42
CA THR A 583 -9.11 -18.30 -18.29
C THR A 583 -9.71 -18.95 -17.06
N ASP A 584 -10.96 -18.61 -16.70
CA ASP A 584 -11.67 -19.26 -15.60
C ASP A 584 -11.80 -20.76 -15.82
N ALA A 585 -12.16 -21.20 -17.04
CA ALA A 585 -12.28 -22.61 -17.38
C ALA A 585 -10.94 -23.35 -17.26
N PHE A 586 -9.84 -22.73 -17.70
CA PHE A 586 -8.49 -23.27 -17.49
C PHE A 586 -8.16 -23.41 -16.01
N LEU A 587 -8.46 -22.39 -15.19
CA LEU A 587 -8.20 -22.41 -13.75
C LEU A 587 -9.02 -23.48 -13.05
N ASP A 588 -10.32 -23.61 -13.38
CA ASP A 588 -11.18 -24.64 -12.82
C ASP A 588 -10.67 -26.04 -13.19
N ALA A 589 -10.21 -26.26 -14.42
CA ALA A 589 -9.65 -27.54 -14.83
C ALA A 589 -8.31 -27.85 -14.16
N ALA A 590 -7.37 -26.88 -14.12
CA ALA A 590 -6.06 -27.05 -13.53
C ALA A 590 -6.12 -27.25 -12.00
N LEU A 591 -7.00 -26.53 -11.29
CA LEU A 591 -7.19 -26.65 -9.85
C LEU A 591 -8.03 -27.87 -9.43
N ASN A 592 -8.61 -28.60 -10.39
CA ASN A 592 -9.25 -29.90 -10.14
C ASN A 592 -8.42 -31.10 -10.63
N ASP A 593 -7.26 -30.85 -11.23
CA ASP A 593 -6.36 -31.87 -11.74
C ASP A 593 -5.45 -32.41 -10.62
N ARG A 594 -5.84 -33.57 -10.06
CA ARG A 594 -5.14 -34.17 -8.92
C ARG A 594 -3.68 -34.54 -9.20
N GLU A 595 -3.36 -34.94 -10.43
CA GLU A 595 -1.99 -35.33 -10.80
C GLU A 595 -1.09 -34.09 -10.85
N LEU A 596 -1.58 -33.03 -11.50
CA LEU A 596 -0.91 -31.74 -11.55
C LEU A 596 -0.73 -31.15 -10.14
N LEU A 597 -1.79 -31.12 -9.35
CA LEU A 597 -1.75 -30.56 -7.99
C LEU A 597 -0.88 -31.38 -7.03
N ALA A 598 -0.77 -32.70 -7.22
CA ALA A 598 0.17 -33.50 -6.45
C ALA A 598 1.62 -33.06 -6.70
N SER A 599 1.99 -32.76 -7.95
CA SER A 599 3.33 -32.24 -8.27
C SER A 599 3.57 -30.85 -7.71
N VAL A 600 2.56 -29.97 -7.73
CA VAL A 600 2.62 -28.64 -7.09
C VAL A 600 2.80 -28.77 -5.58
N GLN A 601 2.01 -29.65 -4.95
CA GLN A 601 2.09 -29.91 -3.52
C GLN A 601 3.49 -30.44 -3.14
N GLU A 602 4.03 -31.40 -3.88
CA GLU A 602 5.37 -31.95 -3.63
C GLU A 602 6.46 -30.87 -3.69
N PHE A 603 6.35 -29.93 -4.64
CA PHE A 603 7.24 -28.78 -4.72
C PHE A 603 7.06 -27.83 -3.52
N VAL A 604 5.83 -27.46 -3.18
CA VAL A 604 5.55 -26.58 -2.03
C VAL A 604 6.00 -27.19 -0.71
N GLU A 605 5.86 -28.51 -0.54
CA GLU A 605 6.34 -29.24 0.63
C GLU A 605 7.86 -29.16 0.78
N ARG A 606 8.63 -29.23 -0.33
CA ARG A 606 10.08 -28.98 -0.30
C ARG A 606 10.44 -27.56 0.11
N LEU A 607 9.60 -26.58 -0.21
CA LEU A 607 9.79 -25.19 0.19
C LEU A 607 9.33 -24.89 1.62
N ALA A 608 8.67 -25.83 2.32
CA ALA A 608 8.02 -25.55 3.59
C ALA A 608 8.99 -25.05 4.67
N ASP A 609 10.11 -25.75 4.88
CA ASP A 609 11.11 -25.38 5.89
C ASP A 609 11.91 -24.10 5.53
N PRO A 610 12.38 -23.93 4.27
CA PRO A 610 12.94 -22.65 3.82
C PRO A 610 11.97 -21.48 3.97
N ALA A 611 10.71 -21.62 3.54
CA ALA A 611 9.71 -20.57 3.61
C ALA A 611 9.36 -20.23 5.07
N ARG A 612 9.28 -21.23 5.94
CA ARG A 612 9.16 -21.06 7.40
C ARG A 612 10.32 -20.23 7.96
N THR A 613 11.54 -20.50 7.53
CA THR A 613 12.73 -19.74 7.94
C THR A 613 12.64 -18.28 7.53
N VAL A 614 12.27 -18.03 6.27
CA VAL A 614 12.13 -16.66 5.75
C VAL A 614 10.98 -15.92 6.43
N ALA A 615 9.83 -16.57 6.66
CA ALA A 615 8.67 -15.97 7.33
C ALA A 615 8.98 -15.54 8.77
N LEU A 616 9.58 -16.44 9.58
CA LEU A 616 9.96 -16.11 10.96
C LEU A 616 11.08 -15.06 11.00
N GLY A 617 12.05 -15.17 10.09
CA GLY A 617 13.15 -14.22 9.95
C GLY A 617 12.67 -12.82 9.61
N ALA A 618 11.85 -12.68 8.57
CA ALA A 618 11.29 -11.39 8.14
C ALA A 618 10.48 -10.75 9.26
N LYS A 619 9.61 -11.52 9.94
CA LYS A 619 8.82 -11.02 11.06
C LYS A 619 9.72 -10.53 12.21
N LEU A 620 10.70 -11.33 12.65
CA LEU A 620 11.59 -10.90 13.74
C LEU A 620 12.39 -9.66 13.35
N VAL A 621 12.91 -9.61 12.12
CA VAL A 621 13.69 -8.48 11.61
C VAL A 621 12.87 -7.20 11.60
N GLN A 622 11.65 -7.22 11.05
CA GLN A 622 10.77 -6.04 11.05
C GLN A 622 10.39 -5.59 12.46
N LEU A 623 10.09 -6.53 13.36
CA LEU A 623 9.72 -6.19 14.74
C LEU A 623 10.90 -5.61 15.53
N THR A 624 12.15 -5.95 15.21
CA THR A 624 13.32 -5.60 16.05
C THR A 624 14.24 -4.53 15.47
N MET A 625 14.05 -4.18 14.19
CA MET A 625 14.76 -3.06 13.57
C MET A 625 14.30 -1.68 14.12
N PRO A 626 15.02 -0.59 13.81
CA PRO A 626 14.58 0.78 14.10
C PRO A 626 13.22 1.10 13.47
N GLY A 627 12.48 2.05 14.05
CA GLY A 627 11.10 2.33 13.66
C GLY A 627 10.07 1.66 14.58
N VAL A 628 8.80 2.00 14.34
CA VAL A 628 7.59 1.48 15.00
C VAL A 628 7.01 0.35 14.15
N PRO A 629 7.05 -0.91 14.60
CA PRO A 629 6.51 -2.00 13.81
C PRO A 629 4.98 -2.00 13.78
N ASP A 630 4.44 -2.07 12.58
CA ASP A 630 3.03 -2.36 12.33
C ASP A 630 2.81 -3.87 12.12
N VAL A 631 1.72 -4.36 12.70
CA VAL A 631 1.21 -5.71 12.48
C VAL A 631 -0.17 -5.59 11.86
N TYR A 632 -0.28 -6.00 10.60
CA TYR A 632 -1.58 -6.10 9.94
C TYR A 632 -2.41 -7.23 10.56
N GLN A 633 -3.73 -7.05 10.65
CA GLN A 633 -4.61 -8.03 11.28
C GLN A 633 -4.37 -9.48 10.79
N GLY A 634 -4.09 -10.39 11.73
CA GLY A 634 -3.79 -11.79 11.46
C GLY A 634 -2.33 -12.08 11.06
N GLY A 635 -1.50 -11.04 10.86
CA GLY A 635 -0.09 -11.14 10.51
C GLY A 635 0.84 -11.56 11.65
N GLU A 636 0.32 -11.71 12.87
CA GLU A 636 0.98 -12.40 13.97
C GLU A 636 1.05 -13.93 13.76
N ALA A 637 0.20 -14.46 12.88
CA ALA A 637 0.20 -15.84 12.40
C ALA A 637 0.51 -15.89 10.89
N VAL A 638 0.39 -17.07 10.27
CA VAL A 638 0.61 -17.20 8.84
C VAL A 638 -0.53 -16.54 8.06
N LEU A 639 -0.20 -15.46 7.37
CA LEU A 639 -1.09 -14.67 6.54
C LEU A 639 -0.81 -14.94 5.06
N ARG A 640 -1.75 -15.60 4.37
CA ARG A 640 -1.67 -15.91 2.93
C ARG A 640 -2.79 -15.27 2.14
N THR A 641 -2.90 -13.95 2.25
CA THR A 641 -3.81 -13.12 1.47
C THR A 641 -3.12 -12.51 0.25
N LEU A 642 -3.92 -12.23 -0.77
CA LEU A 642 -3.56 -11.55 -2.00
C LEU A 642 -4.12 -10.11 -1.99
N VAL A 643 -3.99 -9.40 -3.10
CA VAL A 643 -4.42 -8.00 -3.25
C VAL A 643 -5.91 -7.83 -2.87
N ASP A 644 -6.25 -6.63 -2.38
CA ASP A 644 -7.62 -6.18 -2.12
C ASP A 644 -8.64 -6.69 -3.17
N PRO A 645 -9.76 -7.30 -2.78
CA PRO A 645 -10.29 -7.43 -1.41
C PRO A 645 -9.86 -8.66 -0.62
N ASP A 646 -8.99 -9.53 -1.15
CA ASP A 646 -8.63 -10.78 -0.47
C ASP A 646 -7.91 -10.54 0.88
N ASN A 647 -7.15 -9.45 1.01
CA ASN A 647 -6.48 -9.04 2.25
C ASN A 647 -7.39 -8.31 3.26
N ARG A 648 -8.70 -8.16 3.02
CA ARG A 648 -9.61 -7.39 3.89
C ARG A 648 -10.59 -8.24 4.69
N ALA A 649 -10.48 -9.56 4.60
CA ALA A 649 -11.33 -10.46 5.37
C ALA A 649 -11.19 -10.22 6.89
N PRO A 650 -12.30 -10.30 7.66
CA PRO A 650 -12.24 -10.23 9.11
C PRO A 650 -11.40 -11.36 9.70
N VAL A 651 -10.76 -11.09 10.86
CA VAL A 651 -9.89 -12.04 11.57
C VAL A 651 -10.62 -12.66 12.76
N ASP A 652 -10.42 -13.96 12.99
CA ASP A 652 -10.89 -14.66 14.17
C ASP A 652 -9.93 -14.45 15.36
N PHE A 653 -10.18 -13.41 16.14
CA PHE A 653 -9.40 -13.09 17.33
C PHE A 653 -9.57 -14.11 18.47
N GLY A 654 -10.67 -14.87 18.51
CA GLY A 654 -10.88 -15.90 19.52
C GLY A 654 -9.93 -17.09 19.34
N ALA A 655 -9.75 -17.52 18.10
CA ALA A 655 -8.74 -18.53 17.74
C ALA A 655 -7.31 -18.03 18.02
N ALA A 656 -7.02 -16.77 17.68
CA ALA A 656 -5.72 -16.16 17.93
C ALA A 656 -5.39 -16.08 19.43
N ALA A 657 -6.36 -15.69 20.25
CA ALA A 657 -6.23 -15.65 21.72
C ALA A 657 -5.98 -17.04 22.31
N THR A 658 -6.66 -18.07 21.80
CA THR A 658 -6.46 -19.46 22.26
C THR A 658 -5.04 -19.95 21.95
N ARG A 659 -4.52 -19.65 20.75
CA ARG A 659 -3.13 -19.99 20.38
C ARG A 659 -2.12 -19.29 21.28
N LEU A 660 -2.28 -17.98 21.51
CA LEU A 660 -1.36 -17.21 22.34
C LEU A 660 -1.39 -17.67 23.81
N ALA A 661 -2.57 -17.96 24.37
CA ALA A 661 -2.70 -18.47 25.72
C ALA A 661 -1.98 -19.82 25.92
N HIS A 662 -2.04 -20.72 24.94
CA HIS A 662 -1.29 -21.98 24.96
C HIS A 662 0.22 -21.73 25.11
N LEU A 663 0.77 -20.81 24.30
CA LEU A 663 2.19 -20.43 24.35
C LEU A 663 2.56 -19.79 25.70
N ASP A 664 1.72 -18.89 26.21
CA ASP A 664 1.95 -18.17 27.48
C ASP A 664 1.95 -19.10 28.70
N THR A 665 1.23 -20.22 28.64
CA THR A 665 1.27 -21.26 29.68
C THR A 665 2.46 -22.23 29.54
N GLY A 666 3.38 -21.98 28.62
CA GLY A 666 4.57 -22.79 28.39
C GLY A 666 4.35 -23.96 27.42
N GLY A 667 3.25 -23.95 26.67
CA GLY A 667 3.00 -24.91 25.60
C GLY A 667 4.00 -24.77 24.46
N ALA A 668 4.47 -25.90 23.91
CA ALA A 668 5.33 -25.88 22.73
C ALA A 668 4.51 -25.46 21.48
N PRO A 669 5.10 -24.71 20.53
CA PRO A 669 4.46 -24.42 19.26
C PRO A 669 4.06 -25.71 18.52
N ARG A 670 2.83 -25.75 17.99
CA ARG A 670 2.28 -26.93 17.31
C ARG A 670 2.48 -26.88 15.79
N ASP A 671 2.56 -25.68 15.25
CA ASP A 671 2.62 -25.38 13.83
C ASP A 671 3.30 -24.01 13.60
N LEU A 672 3.41 -23.59 12.34
CA LEU A 672 4.04 -22.32 11.98
C LEU A 672 3.25 -21.11 12.50
N ASP A 673 1.92 -21.21 12.66
CA ASP A 673 1.12 -20.13 13.24
C ASP A 673 1.54 -19.86 14.69
N ASP A 674 1.67 -20.92 15.50
CA ASP A 674 2.11 -20.80 16.88
C ASP A 674 3.56 -20.26 16.97
N GLU A 675 4.47 -20.69 16.09
CA GLU A 675 5.84 -20.20 16.08
C GLU A 675 5.93 -18.72 15.71
N LYS A 676 5.14 -18.29 14.74
CA LYS A 676 5.10 -16.88 14.33
C LYS A 676 4.41 -16.01 15.39
N ALA A 677 3.39 -16.53 16.06
CA ALA A 677 2.75 -15.87 17.19
C ALA A 677 3.71 -15.74 18.39
N LEU A 678 4.56 -16.75 18.64
CA LEU A 678 5.61 -16.72 19.65
C LEU A 678 6.66 -15.63 19.32
N VAL A 679 7.16 -15.59 18.09
CA VAL A 679 8.10 -14.55 17.63
C VAL A 679 7.48 -13.16 17.76
N THR A 680 6.24 -13.01 17.29
CA THR A 680 5.53 -11.73 17.29
C THR A 680 5.29 -11.23 18.71
N SER A 681 4.74 -12.07 19.58
CA SER A 681 4.44 -11.71 20.95
C SER A 681 5.71 -11.43 21.77
N ALA A 682 6.75 -12.26 21.66
CA ALA A 682 8.00 -12.05 22.39
C ALA A 682 8.68 -10.72 22.01
N ALA A 683 8.77 -10.42 20.71
CA ALA A 683 9.36 -9.18 20.24
C ALA A 683 8.53 -7.95 20.65
N LEU A 684 7.20 -7.97 20.47
CA LEU A 684 6.34 -6.85 20.85
C LEU A 684 6.32 -6.60 22.37
N ARG A 685 6.25 -7.65 23.18
CA ARG A 685 6.32 -7.55 24.65
C ARG A 685 7.67 -7.02 25.11
N TRP A 686 8.77 -7.43 24.46
CA TRP A 686 10.09 -6.85 24.72
C TRP A 686 10.11 -5.35 24.40
N ARG A 687 9.60 -4.92 23.23
CA ARG A 687 9.50 -3.50 22.87
C ARG A 687 8.69 -2.69 23.87
N ARG A 688 7.59 -3.25 24.36
CA ARG A 688 6.74 -2.62 25.37
C ARG A 688 7.44 -2.51 26.73
N ARG A 689 8.31 -3.47 27.07
CA ARG A 689 9.10 -3.49 28.31
C ARG A 689 10.28 -2.51 28.25
N ASP A 690 10.96 -2.39 27.11
CA ASP A 690 12.13 -1.52 26.91
C ASP A 690 11.97 -0.60 25.69
N PRO A 691 11.06 0.40 25.74
CA PRO A 691 10.87 1.34 24.65
C PRO A 691 12.12 2.19 24.37
N ALA A 692 12.97 2.43 25.37
CA ALA A 692 14.16 3.26 25.25
C ALA A 692 15.22 2.64 24.32
N ALA A 693 15.26 1.31 24.20
CA ALA A 693 16.10 0.64 23.22
C ALA A 693 15.75 1.03 21.76
N PHE A 694 14.51 1.51 21.53
CA PHE A 694 13.96 1.75 20.21
C PHE A 694 13.98 3.19 19.74
N GLY A 695 13.80 4.14 20.67
CA GLY A 695 13.77 5.57 20.37
C GLY A 695 15.12 6.15 19.95
N GLY A 696 15.15 7.46 19.69
CA GLY A 696 16.34 8.17 19.20
C GLY A 696 17.57 8.12 20.13
N GLU A 697 17.39 7.88 21.42
CA GLU A 697 18.49 7.68 22.40
C GLU A 697 19.00 6.23 22.45
N GLY A 698 18.25 5.30 21.86
CA GLY A 698 18.65 3.91 21.71
C GLY A 698 19.91 3.77 20.87
N ARG A 699 20.45 2.55 20.79
CA ARG A 699 21.56 2.24 19.89
C ARG A 699 21.20 1.07 18.99
N TYR A 700 21.43 1.26 17.69
CA TYR A 700 21.43 0.18 16.71
C TYR A 700 22.86 -0.23 16.36
N ALA A 701 23.14 -1.53 16.38
CA ALA A 701 24.39 -2.09 15.86
C ALA A 701 24.16 -3.42 15.16
N ALA A 702 24.90 -3.68 14.09
CA ALA A 702 24.99 -5.02 13.51
C ALA A 702 25.75 -5.95 14.48
N VAL A 703 25.34 -7.20 14.57
CA VAL A 703 26.01 -8.22 15.40
C VAL A 703 27.13 -8.86 14.60
N HIS A 704 28.30 -8.98 15.21
CA HIS A 704 29.42 -9.67 14.59
C HIS A 704 29.24 -11.20 14.71
N VAL A 705 29.43 -11.89 13.58
CA VAL A 705 29.36 -13.35 13.46
C VAL A 705 30.64 -13.81 12.77
N ARG A 706 31.26 -14.87 13.29
CA ARG A 706 32.50 -15.44 12.74
C ARG A 706 32.22 -16.83 12.18
N GLY A 707 32.95 -17.23 11.14
CA GLY A 707 32.87 -18.56 10.52
C GLY A 707 32.35 -18.51 9.08
N GLU A 708 32.39 -19.67 8.40
CA GLU A 708 32.17 -19.76 6.95
C GLU A 708 30.71 -19.46 6.52
N ALA A 709 29.73 -19.67 7.39
CA ALA A 709 28.31 -19.44 7.11
C ALA A 709 27.80 -18.08 7.64
N ALA A 710 28.67 -17.14 8.00
CA ALA A 710 28.27 -15.83 8.54
C ALA A 710 27.31 -15.04 7.62
N GLY A 711 27.37 -15.25 6.30
CA GLY A 711 26.45 -14.63 5.34
C GLY A 711 24.99 -15.13 5.41
N HIS A 712 24.73 -16.22 6.13
CA HIS A 712 23.40 -16.82 6.33
C HIS A 712 22.69 -16.34 7.59
N VAL A 713 23.27 -15.39 8.33
CA VAL A 713 22.61 -14.80 9.49
C VAL A 713 22.56 -13.29 9.35
N LEU A 714 21.40 -12.73 9.68
CA LEU A 714 21.22 -11.31 9.91
C LEU A 714 21.08 -11.09 11.41
N GLY A 715 22.00 -10.33 12.00
CA GLY A 715 22.03 -10.08 13.44
C GLY A 715 22.03 -8.60 13.75
N MET A 716 21.17 -8.18 14.68
CA MET A 716 21.10 -6.80 15.14
C MET A 716 20.95 -6.72 16.65
N ARG A 717 21.55 -5.67 17.21
CA ARG A 717 21.54 -5.37 18.64
C ARG A 717 20.75 -4.09 18.90
N ARG A 718 19.90 -4.13 19.93
CA ARG A 718 19.24 -2.98 20.55
C ARG A 718 19.42 -3.07 22.06
N GLY A 719 20.10 -2.10 22.67
CA GLY A 719 20.36 -2.12 24.11
C GLY A 719 21.10 -3.39 24.55
N PHE A 720 20.46 -4.18 25.41
CA PHE A 720 20.95 -5.46 25.95
C PHE A 720 20.34 -6.69 25.26
N THR A 721 19.68 -6.49 24.12
CA THR A 721 19.00 -7.53 23.37
C THR A 721 19.59 -7.68 21.98
N VAL A 722 19.66 -8.91 21.49
CA VAL A 722 20.17 -9.31 20.18
C VAL A 722 19.11 -10.14 19.46
N ALA A 723 18.70 -9.67 18.29
CA ALA A 723 17.83 -10.42 17.39
C ALA A 723 18.68 -11.05 16.28
N LEU A 724 18.45 -12.33 16.01
CA LEU A 724 19.16 -13.11 15.00
C LEU A 724 18.15 -13.84 14.12
N ALA A 725 18.34 -13.75 12.80
CA ALA A 725 17.51 -14.44 11.83
C ALA A 725 18.37 -15.17 10.79
N THR A 726 18.00 -16.41 10.48
CA THR A 726 18.58 -17.17 9.38
C THR A 726 18.06 -16.63 8.05
N ARG A 727 18.96 -16.34 7.11
CA ARG A 727 18.66 -15.95 5.72
C ARG A 727 19.30 -16.93 4.75
N LEU A 728 18.72 -17.03 3.57
CA LEU A 728 19.15 -17.95 2.51
C LEU A 728 19.28 -19.41 3.04
N PRO A 729 18.18 -19.98 3.58
CA PRO A 729 18.19 -21.30 4.23
C PRO A 729 18.54 -22.45 3.28
N VAL A 730 18.21 -22.38 1.98
CA VAL A 730 18.53 -23.47 1.05
C VAL A 730 20.04 -23.51 0.81
N GLY A 731 20.66 -22.36 0.57
CA GLY A 731 22.10 -22.23 0.47
C GLY A 731 22.80 -22.72 1.74
N LEU A 732 22.29 -22.38 2.92
CA LEU A 732 22.82 -22.86 4.20
C LEU A 732 22.74 -24.39 4.31
N ALA A 733 21.62 -24.99 3.94
CA ALA A 733 21.48 -26.44 3.94
C ALA A 733 22.46 -27.11 2.95
N ALA A 734 22.65 -26.53 1.77
CA ALA A 734 23.54 -27.05 0.73
C ALA A 734 25.03 -27.11 1.12
N ARG A 735 25.51 -26.27 2.04
CA ARG A 735 26.87 -26.41 2.63
C ARG A 735 26.98 -27.43 3.76
N GLY A 736 25.87 -28.00 4.22
CA GLY A 736 25.86 -28.84 5.42
C GLY A 736 25.61 -28.08 6.72
N GLY A 737 24.98 -26.89 6.66
CA GLY A 737 24.56 -26.13 7.83
C GLY A 737 25.60 -25.12 8.33
N TRP A 738 25.55 -24.82 9.64
CA TRP A 738 26.30 -23.72 10.26
C TRP A 738 27.81 -23.97 10.40
N GLY A 739 28.28 -25.21 10.40
CA GLY A 739 29.71 -25.53 10.53
C GLY A 739 30.37 -24.91 11.77
N ASP A 740 31.46 -24.18 11.57
CA ASP A 740 32.23 -23.47 12.60
C ASP A 740 31.64 -22.11 13.00
N THR A 741 30.49 -21.74 12.43
CA THR A 741 29.92 -20.41 12.59
C THR A 741 29.40 -20.17 14.00
N CYS A 742 29.90 -19.12 14.65
CA CYS A 742 29.61 -18.79 16.04
C CYS A 742 29.28 -17.31 16.23
N LEU A 743 28.49 -17.05 17.26
CA LEU A 743 28.25 -15.69 17.73
C LEU A 743 29.50 -15.13 18.42
N ASP A 744 29.66 -13.82 18.36
CA ASP A 744 30.65 -13.09 19.15
C ASP A 744 29.97 -12.02 20.00
N LEU A 745 29.36 -12.45 21.12
CA LEU A 745 28.68 -11.58 22.07
C LEU A 745 29.64 -11.12 23.18
N TRP A 746 29.28 -10.03 23.86
CA TRP A 746 30.03 -9.56 25.02
C TRP A 746 29.82 -10.48 26.24
N LYS A 747 30.59 -10.23 27.31
CA LYS A 747 30.48 -10.98 28.57
C LYS A 747 29.08 -10.80 29.17
N GLY A 748 28.35 -11.90 29.36
CA GLY A 748 27.01 -11.93 29.92
C GLY A 748 26.47 -13.35 29.97
N THR A 749 25.30 -13.54 30.58
CA THR A 749 24.54 -14.80 30.50
C THR A 749 23.31 -14.52 29.66
N TRP A 750 23.27 -15.08 28.46
CA TRP A 750 22.21 -14.78 27.50
C TRP A 750 21.06 -15.76 27.63
N THR A 751 19.83 -15.27 27.57
CA THR A 751 18.63 -16.10 27.53
C THR A 751 17.88 -15.81 26.24
N ASP A 752 17.57 -16.84 25.48
CA ASP A 752 16.68 -16.73 24.32
C ASP A 752 15.22 -16.60 24.81
N LEU A 753 14.62 -15.44 24.56
CA LEU A 753 13.25 -15.11 24.95
C LEU A 753 12.21 -15.98 24.23
N LEU A 754 12.57 -16.62 23.11
CA LEU A 754 11.68 -17.50 22.37
C LEU A 754 11.63 -18.91 22.97
N THR A 755 12.75 -19.41 23.49
CA THR A 755 12.89 -20.81 23.91
C THR A 755 13.21 -21.02 25.40
N GLY A 756 13.53 -19.94 26.12
CA GLY A 756 14.03 -19.97 27.50
C GLY A 756 15.45 -20.53 27.64
N ARG A 757 16.12 -20.86 26.53
CA ARG A 757 17.45 -21.47 26.54
C ARG A 757 18.52 -20.47 26.97
N ARG A 758 19.47 -20.91 27.80
CA ARG A 758 20.70 -20.15 28.06
C ARG A 758 21.71 -20.34 26.92
N VAL A 759 22.27 -19.23 26.45
CA VAL A 759 23.20 -19.18 25.33
C VAL A 759 24.54 -18.62 25.82
N ALA A 760 25.64 -19.30 25.48
CA ALA A 760 26.99 -18.80 25.75
C ALA A 760 27.35 -17.67 24.77
N ARG A 761 28.26 -16.78 25.17
CA ARG A 761 28.64 -15.62 24.35
C ARG A 761 29.26 -15.99 23.00
N ASP A 762 29.90 -17.15 22.93
CA ASP A 762 30.59 -17.74 21.79
C ASP A 762 29.87 -18.99 21.28
N ALA A 763 28.55 -19.08 21.51
CA ALA A 763 27.76 -20.23 21.13
C ALA A 763 27.79 -20.48 19.61
N PRO A 764 27.95 -21.74 19.17
CA PRO A 764 27.75 -22.13 17.78
C PRO A 764 26.34 -21.77 17.31
N LEU A 765 26.18 -21.26 16.09
CA LEU A 765 24.85 -20.93 15.56
C LEU A 765 23.97 -22.17 15.37
N ALA A 766 24.56 -23.35 15.14
CA ALA A 766 23.85 -24.62 15.18
C ALA A 766 23.15 -24.87 16.53
N GLU A 767 23.75 -24.38 17.63
CA GLU A 767 23.17 -24.49 18.96
C GLU A 767 22.07 -23.44 19.18
N VAL A 768 22.33 -22.20 18.76
CA VAL A 768 21.39 -21.07 18.91
C VAL A 768 20.09 -21.35 18.14
N PHE A 769 20.20 -21.81 16.89
CA PHE A 769 19.07 -22.08 16.02
C PHE A 769 18.57 -23.53 16.06
N ALA A 770 18.90 -24.28 17.12
CA ALA A 770 18.55 -25.70 17.23
C ALA A 770 17.03 -25.97 17.28
N ARG A 771 16.22 -24.97 17.66
CA ARG A 771 14.75 -25.10 17.78
C ARG A 771 14.00 -24.25 16.77
N LEU A 772 14.42 -23.00 16.62
CA LEU A 772 13.84 -22.03 15.70
C LEU A 772 14.95 -21.46 14.82
N PRO A 773 14.65 -21.09 13.56
CA PRO A 773 15.62 -20.45 12.65
C PRO A 773 15.88 -18.98 13.01
N VAL A 774 15.36 -18.53 14.15
CA VAL A 774 15.46 -17.18 14.69
C VAL A 774 15.72 -17.26 16.20
N ALA A 775 16.32 -16.23 16.77
CA ALA A 775 16.57 -16.12 18.21
C ALA A 775 16.45 -14.67 18.68
N LEU A 776 15.93 -14.47 19.90
CA LEU A 776 15.86 -13.16 20.53
C LEU A 776 16.54 -13.25 21.90
N LEU A 777 17.82 -12.89 21.93
CA LEU A 777 18.69 -13.09 23.10
C LEU A 777 18.69 -11.84 23.98
N GLU A 778 18.45 -12.00 25.27
CA GLU A 778 18.56 -10.94 26.27
C GLU A 778 19.66 -11.26 27.29
N ASP A 779 20.47 -10.26 27.62
CA ASP A 779 21.51 -10.37 28.65
C ASP A 779 20.89 -10.36 30.04
N GLY A 780 20.95 -11.50 30.75
CA GLY A 780 20.34 -11.69 32.07
C GLY A 780 21.09 -11.03 33.24
N ALA A 781 22.09 -10.19 32.96
CA ALA A 781 22.77 -9.38 33.98
C ALA A 781 22.06 -8.06 34.29
N HIS A 782 20.94 -7.75 33.61
CA HIS A 782 20.21 -6.50 33.69
C HIS A 782 18.72 -6.67 34.01
#